data_AF-A0A5N4E9R3-F1
#
_entry.id   AF-A0A5N4E9R3-F1
#
_cell.length_a   1.000
_cell.length_b   1.000
_cell.length_c   1.000
_cell.angle_alpha   90.00
_cell.angle_beta   90.00
_cell.angle_gamma   90.00
#
_symmetry.space_group_name_H-M   'P 1'
#
loop_
_entity.id
_entity.type
_entity.pdbx_description
1 polymer ?
#
loop_
_entity_poly.entity_id
_entity_poly.type
_entity_poly.pdbx_seq_one_letter_code
_entity_poly.pdbx_strand_id
1 'polypeptide(L)'
;MHATDSRGHSPAFLQPQNGNSHRSSGYVPGKVVPLRPPPPPKSQASAKFTSIRQEARATFAFSSEEQQAQRESRKQKRHKNTFICFAITSFSFFVALAVILGISSKYAPDENCPDQNPRLRNWDPGQDSSKQVVIKEGDIFRLTSDATVNSIVIQDGGLLVFGDSKDGSRNITLRTRYILIKDGGALHIGAEKCRYKSKATVVLYGKSDEGESMPTFGKKFIGVEAGGTLELHGAQKVSWTLLVRTLHSSGLIFGSYAFEKNFLRGLNVRVIDQDTAKILEIERFDTHEYHNESRRLQEFLRVQDPGRIVAIAVGDSAAKSLLQGTIQMIQDRLGSKLIQGLGYRQAWALVGVIDGGSTSCNESVRNYENHSSGGKALAQREFYTVDGQKFAVTAYSEWIEGVSLSGFWVEVVDGVKLHLLDDVSSWKPGDQIVVASTDYSMYQAEEFTLLPCPECSRFQVKVKETPKFLHMGEIVDGVDMRAEVGILTRNVVIQGEMEDSCYGENQCQFFDYDTFGGHVMIKKNFTSVHLSHVELKHMGQQHLGRYPVHFHLCGDVDYKGGYRHATFVDGLSIHHSFSRCITVHGTNGLLVSSLMLFTVMSVVRQMPSGGKEDAGIWYLFHKEPTGESSGLQLLAKPELTPLGIFYNNRVHSNFKAGLFIDKGVKTTNASAADPREYLCLDNSAR
;
A
#
# COMPACT_ATOMS: atom_id res chain seq x y z
N MET A 1 -48.09 51.42 0.87
CA MET A 1 -48.06 52.76 1.51
C MET A 1 -46.86 52.80 2.43
N HIS A 2 -46.03 53.86 2.36
CA HIS A 2 -44.90 54.26 3.24
C HIS A 2 -43.90 53.15 3.70
N ALA A 3 -42.60 53.15 3.35
CA ALA A 3 -41.52 54.13 3.65
C ALA A 3 -41.25 54.25 5.17
N THR A 4 -40.02 54.22 5.73
CA THR A 4 -38.69 54.70 5.24
C THR A 4 -37.46 53.94 5.80
N ASP A 5 -36.29 54.25 5.24
CA ASP A 5 -34.89 53.93 5.62
C ASP A 5 -34.49 53.88 7.12
N SER A 6 -33.45 53.08 7.43
CA SER A 6 -32.29 53.53 8.22
C SER A 6 -31.05 52.62 8.05
N ARG A 7 -29.84 53.19 8.11
CA ARG A 7 -28.54 52.54 7.85
C ARG A 7 -27.90 51.95 9.13
N GLY A 8 -27.10 50.89 8.99
CA GLY A 8 -26.17 50.40 10.02
C GLY A 8 -24.99 49.65 9.40
N HIS A 9 -23.75 49.95 9.82
CA HIS A 9 -22.51 49.41 9.21
C HIS A 9 -22.06 48.07 9.80
N SER A 10 -21.37 47.28 8.98
CA SER A 10 -20.61 46.09 9.39
C SER A 10 -19.37 46.45 10.22
N PRO A 11 -18.99 45.66 11.24
CA PRO A 11 -17.70 45.80 11.91
C PRO A 11 -16.57 45.21 11.07
N ALA A 12 -15.54 46.02 10.80
CA ALA A 12 -14.29 45.56 10.19
C ALA A 12 -13.37 44.91 11.24
N PHE A 13 -12.72 43.79 10.89
CA PHE A 13 -11.66 43.22 11.71
C PHE A 13 -10.33 43.94 11.45
N LEU A 14 -9.68 44.37 12.55
CA LEU A 14 -8.44 45.14 12.54
C LEU A 14 -7.21 44.24 12.31
N GLN A 15 -6.26 44.70 11.49
CA GLN A 15 -4.90 44.17 11.48
C GLN A 15 -4.11 44.64 12.72
N PRO A 16 -3.23 43.82 13.31
CA PRO A 16 -2.20 44.30 14.23
C PRO A 16 -1.00 44.86 13.46
N GLN A 17 -0.57 46.08 13.78
CA GLN A 17 0.70 46.65 13.29
C GLN A 17 1.89 46.30 14.21
N ASN A 18 3.09 46.40 13.63
CA ASN A 18 4.39 46.11 14.23
C ASN A 18 4.66 46.78 15.59
N GLY A 19 5.32 46.04 16.49
CA GLY A 19 6.04 46.55 17.66
C GLY A 19 7.35 45.75 17.84
N ASN A 20 8.48 46.44 18.02
CA ASN A 20 9.80 45.89 17.69
C ASN A 20 10.56 45.25 18.86
N SER A 21 11.55 44.43 18.50
CA SER A 21 12.77 44.09 19.26
C SER A 21 12.68 43.45 20.67
N HIS A 22 12.87 42.13 20.72
CA HIS A 22 13.94 41.54 21.54
C HIS A 22 14.57 40.34 20.79
N ARG A 23 15.90 40.35 20.64
CA ARG A 23 16.67 39.26 19.99
C ARG A 23 17.06 38.21 21.03
N SER A 24 16.91 36.92 20.71
CA SER A 24 17.68 35.84 21.35
C SER A 24 17.87 34.63 20.43
N SER A 25 19.14 34.40 20.08
CA SER A 25 19.80 33.20 19.50
C SER A 25 19.09 32.37 18.42
N GLY A 26 19.67 32.37 17.23
CA GLY A 26 19.33 31.40 16.17
C GLY A 26 19.84 29.98 16.45
N TYR A 27 19.19 29.00 15.82
CA TYR A 27 19.57 27.59 15.86
C TYR A 27 20.67 27.31 14.81
N VAL A 28 21.85 26.90 15.27
CA VAL A 28 23.00 26.56 14.40
C VAL A 28 23.10 25.04 14.26
N PRO A 29 23.26 24.47 13.04
CA PRO A 29 23.46 23.04 12.88
C PRO A 29 24.75 22.56 13.58
N GLY A 30 24.59 21.71 14.60
CA GLY A 30 25.72 21.15 15.34
C GLY A 30 26.55 20.19 14.47
N LYS A 31 27.86 20.44 14.35
CA LYS A 31 28.79 19.53 13.68
C LYS A 31 28.91 18.22 14.47
N VAL A 32 28.79 17.11 13.75
CA VAL A 32 29.10 15.77 14.26
C VAL A 32 30.61 15.66 14.56
N VAL A 33 30.96 15.26 15.78
CA VAL A 33 32.33 14.88 16.16
C VAL A 33 32.36 13.35 16.34
N PRO A 34 33.29 12.62 15.69
CA PRO A 34 33.28 11.16 15.72
C PRO A 34 33.71 10.60 17.08
N LEU A 35 32.89 9.71 17.63
CA LEU A 35 33.25 8.88 18.79
C LEU A 35 34.37 7.90 18.39
N ARG A 36 35.52 8.01 19.04
CA ARG A 36 36.68 7.13 18.85
C ARG A 36 36.55 5.92 19.79
N PRO A 37 36.71 4.66 19.30
CA PRO A 37 36.58 3.47 20.14
C PRO A 37 37.73 3.31 21.15
N PRO A 38 37.50 2.63 22.29
CA PRO A 38 38.54 2.40 23.31
C PRO A 38 39.60 1.38 22.83
N PRO A 39 40.87 1.52 23.27
CA PRO A 39 41.94 0.58 22.93
C PRO A 39 41.86 -0.73 23.75
N PRO A 40 42.43 -1.84 23.23
CA PRO A 40 42.40 -3.14 23.91
C PRO A 40 43.35 -3.19 25.13
N PRO A 41 43.08 -4.04 26.13
CA PRO A 41 43.96 -4.22 27.28
C PRO A 41 45.26 -4.90 26.87
N LYS A 42 46.40 -4.24 27.16
CA LYS A 42 47.74 -4.83 27.01
C LYS A 42 48.05 -5.73 28.20
N SER A 43 48.50 -6.95 27.92
CA SER A 43 49.10 -7.81 28.92
C SER A 43 50.41 -7.23 29.44
N GLN A 44 50.60 -7.20 30.76
CA GLN A 44 51.91 -7.00 31.37
C GLN A 44 52.48 -8.35 31.78
N ALA A 45 53.76 -8.56 31.45
CA ALA A 45 54.48 -9.77 31.79
C ALA A 45 55.39 -9.55 33.01
N SER A 46 55.54 -10.61 33.80
CA SER A 46 56.76 -11.00 34.53
C SER A 46 57.43 -9.97 35.46
N ALA A 47 57.37 -10.24 36.77
CA ALA A 47 58.38 -9.82 37.73
C ALA A 47 58.96 -11.07 38.44
N LYS A 48 60.28 -11.26 38.33
CA LYS A 48 61.07 -12.19 39.16
C LYS A 48 61.68 -11.40 40.32
N PHE A 49 61.79 -12.00 41.52
CA PHE A 49 62.92 -11.83 42.47
C PHE A 49 62.87 -13.04 43.45
N THR A 50 63.86 -13.96 43.44
CA THR A 50 64.87 -14.23 44.51
C THR A 50 64.36 -14.76 45.87
N SER A 51 65.09 -15.53 46.69
CA SER A 51 66.30 -16.38 46.58
C SER A 51 66.60 -16.98 48.00
N ILE A 52 67.52 -17.96 48.11
CA ILE A 52 68.18 -18.47 49.36
C ILE A 52 67.25 -19.33 50.29
N ARG A 53 67.57 -20.60 50.63
CA ARG A 53 68.71 -21.05 51.46
C ARG A 53 69.07 -22.54 51.27
N GLN A 54 70.32 -22.91 51.62
CA GLN A 54 70.93 -24.24 51.49
C GLN A 54 70.87 -25.08 52.79
N GLU A 55 71.04 -26.40 52.67
CA GLU A 55 72.03 -27.28 53.36
C GLU A 55 71.79 -28.75 52.86
N ALA A 56 72.75 -29.47 52.26
CA ALA A 56 73.85 -30.27 52.87
C ALA A 56 73.32 -31.38 53.82
N ARG A 57 73.66 -32.69 53.78
CA ARG A 57 74.69 -33.59 53.17
C ARG A 57 74.15 -35.06 53.27
N ALA A 58 74.69 -36.18 52.74
CA ALA A 58 75.82 -36.54 51.85
C ALA A 58 75.70 -38.02 51.33
N THR A 59 76.61 -38.42 50.42
CA THR A 59 77.21 -39.75 50.01
C THR A 59 76.61 -41.08 50.54
N PHE A 60 76.49 -42.21 49.80
CA PHE A 60 77.29 -42.90 48.75
C PHE A 60 76.34 -43.77 47.87
N ALA A 61 76.67 -44.46 46.76
CA ALA A 61 77.62 -44.43 45.64
C ALA A 61 77.25 -45.64 44.71
N PHE A 62 77.49 -45.51 43.39
CA PHE A 62 77.50 -46.56 42.33
C PHE A 62 76.21 -47.10 41.64
N SER A 63 76.13 -46.75 40.35
CA SER A 63 75.74 -47.53 39.15
C SER A 63 74.33 -48.13 38.96
N SER A 64 73.55 -47.52 38.05
CA SER A 64 72.69 -48.24 37.05
C SER A 64 72.04 -47.30 36.00
N GLU A 65 72.74 -46.28 35.49
CA GLU A 65 72.10 -45.16 34.75
C GLU A 65 71.49 -45.48 33.36
N GLU A 66 71.87 -46.57 32.67
CA GLU A 66 71.44 -46.78 31.28
C GLU A 66 70.10 -47.51 31.08
N GLN A 67 69.53 -48.18 32.09
CA GLN A 67 68.23 -48.87 31.95
C GLN A 67 67.01 -48.07 32.43
N GLN A 68 67.22 -47.02 33.24
CA GLN A 68 66.11 -46.25 33.81
C GLN A 68 65.62 -45.14 32.85
N ALA A 69 66.55 -44.47 32.15
CA ALA A 69 66.25 -43.39 31.20
C ALA A 69 65.31 -43.82 30.04
N GLN A 70 65.46 -45.04 29.51
CA GLN A 70 64.57 -45.54 28.46
C GLN A 70 63.15 -45.86 28.96
N ARG A 71 62.99 -46.27 30.23
CA ARG A 71 61.67 -46.54 30.83
C ARG A 71 60.91 -45.25 31.14
N GLU A 72 61.60 -44.23 31.65
CA GLU A 72 60.98 -42.92 31.88
C GLU A 72 60.65 -42.19 30.58
N SER A 73 61.55 -42.19 29.59
CA SER A 73 61.29 -41.65 28.26
C SER A 73 60.06 -42.28 27.60
N ARG A 74 59.91 -43.62 27.65
CA ARG A 74 58.72 -44.31 27.13
C ARG A 74 57.45 -43.97 27.92
N LYS A 75 57.51 -43.83 29.25
CA LYS A 75 56.37 -43.34 30.06
C LYS A 75 56.00 -41.89 29.71
N GLN A 76 56.95 -40.96 29.67
CA GLN A 76 56.70 -39.55 29.31
C GLN A 76 56.13 -39.41 27.90
N LYS A 77 56.63 -40.18 26.93
CA LYS A 77 56.13 -40.16 25.55
C LYS A 77 54.72 -40.76 25.45
N ARG A 78 54.42 -41.83 26.22
CA ARG A 78 53.05 -42.37 26.35
C ARG A 78 52.11 -41.37 27.01
N HIS A 79 52.49 -40.75 28.13
CA HIS A 79 51.70 -39.71 28.79
C HIS A 79 51.48 -38.48 27.90
N LYS A 80 52.51 -37.98 27.18
CA LYS A 80 52.34 -36.89 26.20
C LYS A 80 51.36 -37.27 25.10
N ASN A 81 51.47 -38.47 24.52
CA ASN A 81 50.52 -38.92 23.49
C ASN A 81 49.10 -39.08 24.06
N THR A 82 48.93 -39.57 25.30
CA THR A 82 47.62 -39.63 25.97
C THR A 82 47.05 -38.24 26.25
N PHE A 83 47.85 -37.29 26.73
CA PHE A 83 47.42 -35.90 26.93
C PHE A 83 47.06 -35.21 25.62
N ILE A 84 47.83 -35.44 24.54
CA ILE A 84 47.52 -34.91 23.21
C ILE A 84 46.22 -35.51 22.67
N CYS A 85 46.02 -36.83 22.76
CA CYS A 85 44.76 -37.46 22.37
C CYS A 85 43.58 -36.93 23.20
N PHE A 86 43.73 -36.79 24.53
CA PHE A 86 42.66 -36.29 25.41
C PHE A 86 42.34 -34.81 25.15
N ALA A 87 43.36 -33.98 24.86
CA ALA A 87 43.18 -32.59 24.47
C ALA A 87 42.48 -32.47 23.11
N ILE A 88 42.85 -33.30 22.12
CA ILE A 88 42.21 -33.33 20.80
C ILE A 88 40.77 -33.82 20.92
N THR A 89 40.49 -34.93 21.61
CA THR A 89 39.11 -35.43 21.75
C THR A 89 38.23 -34.48 22.56
N SER A 90 38.77 -33.86 23.62
CA SER A 90 38.06 -32.84 24.39
C SER A 90 37.80 -31.58 23.56
N PHE A 91 38.77 -31.09 22.79
CA PHE A 91 38.58 -29.96 21.89
C PHE A 91 37.57 -30.26 20.78
N SER A 92 37.65 -31.43 20.13
CA SER A 92 36.66 -31.88 19.16
C SER A 92 35.26 -32.02 19.77
N PHE A 93 35.15 -32.50 21.02
CA PHE A 93 33.88 -32.55 21.75
C PHE A 93 33.32 -31.15 22.02
N PHE A 94 34.14 -30.19 22.49
CA PHE A 94 33.69 -28.82 22.72
C PHE A 94 33.36 -28.06 21.43
N VAL A 95 34.08 -28.30 20.32
CA VAL A 95 33.74 -27.75 19.00
C VAL A 95 32.44 -28.36 18.48
N ALA A 96 32.26 -29.69 18.60
CA ALA A 96 31.00 -30.33 18.23
C ALA A 96 29.83 -29.82 19.09
N LEU A 97 30.03 -29.66 20.41
CA LEU A 97 29.04 -29.11 21.33
C LEU A 97 28.71 -27.65 20.98
N ALA A 98 29.70 -26.81 20.67
CA ALA A 98 29.49 -25.42 20.26
C ALA A 98 28.78 -25.31 18.91
N VAL A 99 29.06 -26.21 17.96
CA VAL A 99 28.34 -26.31 16.68
C VAL A 99 26.90 -26.79 16.91
N ILE A 100 26.69 -27.82 17.73
CA ILE A 100 25.35 -28.32 18.07
C ILE A 100 24.53 -27.24 18.80
N LEU A 101 25.10 -26.57 19.80
CA LEU A 101 24.43 -25.49 20.53
C LEU A 101 24.21 -24.24 19.66
N GLY A 102 25.15 -23.90 18.77
CA GLY A 102 24.99 -22.80 17.81
C GLY A 102 23.91 -23.07 16.75
N ILE A 103 23.82 -24.32 16.29
CA ILE A 103 22.74 -24.80 15.43
C ILE A 103 21.42 -24.77 16.22
N SER A 104 21.35 -25.40 17.40
CA SER A 104 20.16 -25.41 18.25
C SER A 104 19.68 -24.01 18.64
N SER A 105 20.58 -23.04 18.84
CA SER A 105 20.22 -21.64 19.08
C SER A 105 19.61 -20.97 17.83
N LYS A 106 20.09 -21.29 16.63
CA LYS A 106 19.52 -20.80 15.35
C LYS A 106 18.15 -21.41 14.99
N TYR A 107 17.86 -22.59 15.54
CA TYR A 107 16.61 -23.33 15.39
C TYR A 107 15.75 -23.36 16.67
N ALA A 108 16.11 -22.61 17.71
CA ALA A 108 15.27 -22.46 18.89
C ALA A 108 13.95 -21.79 18.46
N PRO A 109 12.78 -22.33 18.87
CA PRO A 109 11.51 -21.69 18.60
C PRO A 109 11.46 -20.36 19.36
N ASP A 110 11.12 -19.28 18.66
CA ASP A 110 10.82 -18.01 19.32
C ASP A 110 9.49 -18.15 20.06
N GLU A 111 9.52 -18.07 21.39
CA GLU A 111 8.33 -18.20 22.25
C GLU A 111 7.27 -17.11 21.99
N ASN A 112 7.64 -16.02 21.28
CA ASN A 112 6.71 -14.98 20.84
C ASN A 112 6.00 -15.33 19.51
N CYS A 113 6.48 -16.33 18.77
CA CYS A 113 5.93 -16.74 17.47
C CYS A 113 5.00 -17.94 17.62
N PRO A 114 3.66 -17.77 17.47
CA PRO A 114 2.72 -18.85 17.75
C PRO A 114 2.92 -20.05 16.82
N ASP A 115 3.35 -19.83 15.57
CA ASP A 115 3.56 -20.87 14.56
C ASP A 115 4.78 -21.77 14.84
N GLN A 116 5.68 -21.33 15.72
CA GLN A 116 6.88 -22.05 16.14
C GLN A 116 6.65 -22.90 17.40
N ASN A 117 5.45 -22.86 18.00
CA ASN A 117 5.10 -23.69 19.14
C ASN A 117 5.31 -25.19 18.81
N PRO A 118 6.22 -25.91 19.51
CA PRO A 118 6.59 -27.29 19.18
C PRO A 118 5.47 -28.30 19.45
N ARG A 119 4.37 -27.91 20.10
CA ARG A 119 3.18 -28.75 20.29
C ARG A 119 2.23 -28.75 19.08
N LEU A 120 2.44 -27.85 18.11
CA LEU A 120 1.61 -27.78 16.91
C LEU A 120 1.79 -29.01 16.01
N ARG A 121 0.69 -29.67 15.70
CA ARG A 121 0.61 -30.69 14.64
C ARG A 121 0.36 -29.97 13.31
N ASN A 122 1.13 -30.29 12.27
CA ASN A 122 0.82 -29.79 10.92
C ASN A 122 -0.57 -30.27 10.51
N TRP A 123 -1.34 -29.37 9.90
CA TRP A 123 -2.71 -29.59 9.50
C TRP A 123 -2.90 -29.18 8.03
N ASP A 124 -3.34 -30.15 7.26
CA ASP A 124 -3.77 -30.00 5.87
C ASP A 124 -5.13 -30.71 5.77
N PRO A 125 -6.26 -29.97 5.77
CA PRO A 125 -7.58 -30.56 5.65
C PRO A 125 -7.96 -30.90 4.20
N GLY A 126 -7.15 -30.50 3.21
CA GLY A 126 -7.45 -30.62 1.78
C GLY A 126 -8.50 -29.62 1.27
N GLN A 127 -9.10 -29.95 0.13
CA GLN A 127 -10.07 -29.14 -0.60
C GLN A 127 -11.43 -29.86 -0.64
N ASP A 128 -12.22 -29.72 0.43
CA ASP A 128 -13.51 -30.39 0.61
C ASP A 128 -14.56 -29.45 1.21
N SER A 129 -15.38 -28.83 0.35
CA SER A 129 -16.43 -27.88 0.72
C SER A 129 -17.62 -28.50 1.49
N SER A 130 -17.64 -29.83 1.67
CA SER A 130 -18.63 -30.54 2.50
C SER A 130 -18.14 -30.77 3.95
N LYS A 131 -16.82 -30.77 4.16
CA LYS A 131 -16.18 -31.08 5.43
C LYS A 131 -16.39 -30.01 6.49
N GLN A 132 -17.10 -30.35 7.56
CA GLN A 132 -17.19 -29.51 8.76
C GLN A 132 -16.05 -29.87 9.71
N VAL A 133 -15.33 -28.86 10.22
CA VAL A 133 -14.16 -29.02 11.08
C VAL A 133 -14.49 -28.54 12.49
N VAL A 134 -14.22 -29.37 13.49
CA VAL A 134 -14.23 -28.98 14.91
C VAL A 134 -12.82 -29.17 15.47
N ILE A 135 -12.25 -28.11 16.01
CA ILE A 135 -10.93 -28.06 16.67
C ILE A 135 -11.20 -27.86 18.16
N LYS A 136 -10.80 -28.83 18.99
CA LYS A 136 -11.13 -28.89 20.42
C LYS A 136 -9.91 -29.22 21.29
N GLU A 137 -10.10 -29.55 22.57
CA GLU A 137 -9.02 -29.87 23.50
C GLU A 137 -8.03 -30.90 22.91
N GLY A 138 -6.74 -30.59 22.93
CA GLY A 138 -5.67 -31.40 22.35
C GLY A 138 -5.44 -31.19 20.84
N ASP A 139 -6.39 -30.61 20.11
CA ASP A 139 -6.25 -30.22 18.71
C ASP A 139 -5.57 -28.85 18.60
N ILE A 140 -4.24 -28.91 18.57
CA ILE A 140 -3.34 -27.77 18.41
C ILE A 140 -2.71 -27.88 17.02
N PHE A 141 -3.26 -27.15 16.06
CA PHE A 141 -2.99 -27.29 14.63
C PHE A 141 -2.25 -26.10 14.02
N ARG A 142 -1.25 -26.39 13.18
CA ARG A 142 -0.61 -25.44 12.29
C ARG A 142 -1.07 -25.68 10.86
N LEU A 143 -1.87 -24.77 10.30
CA LEU A 143 -2.22 -24.79 8.88
C LEU A 143 -0.96 -24.53 8.05
N THR A 144 -0.64 -25.43 7.11
CA THR A 144 0.61 -25.37 6.32
C THR A 144 0.43 -25.17 4.82
N SER A 145 -0.81 -25.24 4.34
CA SER A 145 -1.18 -25.33 2.92
C SER A 145 -2.60 -24.77 2.71
N ASP A 146 -2.96 -24.51 1.45
CA ASP A 146 -4.29 -24.06 1.08
C ASP A 146 -5.36 -25.09 1.46
N ALA A 147 -6.50 -24.61 1.96
CA ALA A 147 -7.57 -25.42 2.51
C ALA A 147 -8.95 -24.88 2.10
N THR A 148 -9.84 -25.76 1.63
CA THR A 148 -11.28 -25.44 1.51
C THR A 148 -12.07 -26.39 2.41
N VAL A 149 -12.89 -25.84 3.30
CA VAL A 149 -13.76 -26.61 4.23
C VAL A 149 -15.12 -25.94 4.40
N ASN A 150 -16.17 -26.71 4.67
CA ASN A 150 -17.52 -26.17 4.86
C ASN A 150 -17.59 -25.11 5.97
N SER A 151 -17.10 -25.47 7.15
CA SER A 151 -17.05 -24.59 8.33
C SER A 151 -15.92 -25.00 9.28
N ILE A 152 -15.53 -24.08 10.15
CA ILE A 152 -14.56 -24.31 11.23
C ILE A 152 -15.15 -23.84 12.55
N VAL A 153 -15.20 -24.71 13.55
CA VAL A 153 -15.53 -24.36 14.94
C VAL A 153 -14.31 -24.65 15.80
N ILE A 154 -13.80 -23.63 16.48
CA ILE A 154 -12.67 -23.73 17.42
C ILE A 154 -13.25 -23.51 18.82
N GLN A 155 -13.23 -24.55 19.65
CA GLN A 155 -13.85 -24.58 20.97
C GLN A 155 -13.00 -25.37 21.97
N ASP A 156 -13.42 -25.45 23.23
CA ASP A 156 -12.85 -26.32 24.27
C ASP A 156 -11.31 -26.27 24.39
N GLY A 157 -10.71 -25.07 24.25
CA GLY A 157 -9.24 -24.91 24.29
C GLY A 157 -8.46 -25.35 23.04
N GLY A 158 -9.14 -25.67 21.94
CA GLY A 158 -8.50 -25.95 20.64
C GLY A 158 -7.79 -24.74 20.04
N LEU A 159 -6.72 -24.97 19.28
CA LEU A 159 -5.88 -23.89 18.73
C LEU A 159 -5.59 -24.11 17.25
N LEU A 160 -5.90 -23.11 16.42
CA LEU A 160 -5.49 -23.04 15.02
C LEU A 160 -4.49 -21.89 14.80
N VAL A 161 -3.34 -22.19 14.20
CA VAL A 161 -2.31 -21.22 13.86
C VAL A 161 -1.97 -21.30 12.38
N PHE A 162 -1.89 -20.17 11.68
CA PHE A 162 -1.34 -20.12 10.32
C PHE A 162 0.18 -20.25 10.38
N GLY A 163 0.75 -21.24 9.67
CA GLY A 163 2.19 -21.46 9.64
C GLY A 163 2.92 -20.43 8.78
N ASP A 164 3.86 -19.69 9.35
CA ASP A 164 4.68 -18.70 8.63
C ASP A 164 5.99 -19.33 8.08
N SER A 165 6.71 -18.59 7.24
CA SER A 165 8.06 -18.93 6.80
C SER A 165 9.03 -17.79 7.11
N LYS A 166 10.27 -18.10 7.47
CA LYS A 166 11.24 -17.09 7.97
C LYS A 166 11.57 -16.02 6.93
N ASP A 167 11.41 -16.35 5.65
CA ASP A 167 11.60 -15.54 4.45
C ASP A 167 10.32 -14.88 3.90
N GLY A 168 9.14 -15.20 4.46
CA GLY A 168 7.84 -14.66 4.02
C GLY A 168 7.35 -15.14 2.65
N SER A 169 7.88 -16.27 2.16
CA SER A 169 7.56 -16.83 0.83
C SER A 169 6.33 -17.73 0.80
N ARG A 170 5.78 -18.14 1.95
CA ARG A 170 4.60 -19.00 1.98
C ARG A 170 3.35 -18.20 1.64
N ASN A 171 2.44 -18.82 0.89
CA ASN A 171 1.08 -18.35 0.69
C ASN A 171 0.14 -19.42 1.26
N ILE A 172 -0.86 -19.02 2.05
CA ILE A 172 -1.89 -19.90 2.59
C ILE A 172 -3.26 -19.24 2.38
N THR A 173 -4.17 -19.96 1.73
CA THR A 173 -5.56 -19.57 1.49
C THR A 173 -6.49 -20.54 2.20
N LEU A 174 -7.25 -20.05 3.18
CA LEU A 174 -8.26 -20.79 3.91
C LEU A 174 -9.65 -20.33 3.46
N ARG A 175 -10.34 -21.17 2.69
CA ARG A 175 -11.68 -20.90 2.15
C ARG A 175 -12.74 -21.66 2.95
N THR A 176 -13.68 -20.94 3.58
CA THR A 176 -14.73 -21.55 4.39
C THR A 176 -16.03 -20.74 4.42
N ARG A 177 -17.18 -21.32 4.78
CA ARG A 177 -18.42 -20.54 4.94
C ARG A 177 -18.41 -19.71 6.23
N TYR A 178 -17.78 -20.21 7.29
CA TYR A 178 -17.59 -19.46 8.53
C TYR A 178 -16.50 -20.06 9.44
N ILE A 179 -15.98 -19.23 10.32
CA ILE A 179 -15.15 -19.61 11.47
C ILE A 179 -15.86 -19.16 12.75
N LEU A 180 -16.12 -20.06 13.69
CA LEU A 180 -16.66 -19.76 15.00
C LEU A 180 -15.62 -20.09 16.08
N ILE A 181 -15.35 -19.15 16.98
CA ILE A 181 -14.34 -19.26 18.04
C ILE A 181 -15.02 -18.98 19.39
N LYS A 182 -14.99 -19.97 20.30
CA LYS A 182 -15.71 -19.93 21.58
C LYS A 182 -15.04 -20.82 22.62
N ASP A 183 -15.51 -20.82 23.86
CA ASP A 183 -15.21 -21.84 24.88
C ASP A 183 -13.70 -22.12 25.09
N GLY A 184 -12.87 -21.07 25.03
CA GLY A 184 -11.40 -21.18 25.18
C GLY A 184 -10.64 -21.45 23.88
N GLY A 185 -11.33 -21.67 22.76
CA GLY A 185 -10.73 -21.86 21.43
C GLY A 185 -10.00 -20.60 20.92
N ALA A 186 -8.99 -20.80 20.07
CA ALA A 186 -8.13 -19.72 19.58
C ALA A 186 -7.74 -19.83 18.10
N LEU A 187 -7.74 -18.69 17.39
CA LEU A 187 -7.18 -18.53 16.04
C LEU A 187 -6.06 -17.48 16.05
N HIS A 188 -4.89 -17.85 15.53
CA HIS A 188 -3.73 -16.97 15.40
C HIS A 188 -3.22 -16.89 13.94
N ILE A 189 -3.01 -15.67 13.46
CA ILE A 189 -2.23 -15.35 12.25
C ILE A 189 -1.14 -14.35 12.66
N GLY A 190 0.01 -14.88 13.09
CA GLY A 190 1.05 -14.11 13.77
C GLY A 190 0.67 -13.70 15.20
N ALA A 191 1.50 -12.86 15.81
CA ALA A 191 1.30 -12.24 17.11
C ALA A 191 1.90 -10.82 17.11
N GLU A 192 1.54 -9.97 18.08
CA GLU A 192 2.01 -8.58 18.18
C GLU A 192 3.55 -8.47 18.09
N LYS A 193 4.27 -9.34 18.82
CA LYS A 193 5.74 -9.40 18.85
C LYS A 193 6.36 -10.25 17.73
N CYS A 194 5.56 -11.07 17.05
CA CYS A 194 5.99 -11.91 15.93
C CYS A 194 4.95 -11.82 14.80
N ARG A 195 4.99 -10.70 14.09
CA ARG A 195 4.08 -10.39 12.99
C ARG A 195 4.27 -11.38 11.84
N TYR A 196 3.15 -11.82 11.26
CA TYR A 196 3.11 -12.74 10.13
C TYR A 196 3.77 -12.08 8.90
N LYS A 197 4.69 -12.78 8.25
CA LYS A 197 5.50 -12.26 7.12
C LYS A 197 5.01 -12.75 5.76
N SER A 198 4.60 -14.01 5.71
CA SER A 198 3.99 -14.70 4.57
C SER A 198 2.66 -14.07 4.14
N LYS A 199 2.04 -14.57 3.05
CA LYS A 199 0.65 -14.22 2.71
C LYS A 199 -0.34 -15.19 3.35
N ALA A 200 -1.36 -14.66 4.02
CA ALA A 200 -2.49 -15.42 4.57
C ALA A 200 -3.79 -14.80 4.06
N THR A 201 -4.65 -15.62 3.45
CA THR A 201 -5.96 -15.18 2.94
C THR A 201 -7.05 -16.04 3.57
N VAL A 202 -8.03 -15.43 4.23
CA VAL A 202 -9.26 -16.10 4.67
C VAL A 202 -10.38 -15.68 3.73
N VAL A 203 -10.98 -16.65 3.03
CA VAL A 203 -12.06 -16.43 2.05
C VAL A 203 -13.36 -16.96 2.60
N LEU A 204 -14.33 -16.08 2.81
CA LEU A 204 -15.65 -16.38 3.36
C LEU A 204 -16.66 -16.56 2.21
N TYR A 205 -17.05 -17.80 1.92
CA TYR A 205 -17.88 -18.14 0.74
C TYR A 205 -19.33 -18.51 1.06
N GLY A 206 -20.19 -18.49 0.03
CA GLY A 206 -21.60 -18.88 0.08
C GLY A 206 -22.57 -17.72 -0.15
N LYS A 207 -23.72 -18.03 -0.74
CA LYS A 207 -24.70 -17.01 -1.15
C LYS A 207 -25.71 -16.65 -0.06
N SER A 208 -26.36 -15.49 -0.20
CA SER A 208 -27.40 -15.03 0.74
C SER A 208 -28.60 -15.99 0.80
N ASP A 209 -28.98 -16.57 -0.33
CA ASP A 209 -30.07 -17.53 -0.53
C ASP A 209 -29.66 -19.01 -0.29
N GLU A 210 -28.37 -19.33 -0.23
CA GLU A 210 -27.89 -20.72 -0.11
C GLU A 210 -27.82 -21.24 1.33
N GLY A 211 -28.66 -22.22 1.66
CA GLY A 211 -28.60 -22.99 2.90
C GLY A 211 -29.01 -22.20 4.15
N GLU A 212 -28.98 -22.86 5.31
CA GLU A 212 -29.40 -22.26 6.57
C GLU A 212 -28.36 -21.25 7.11
N SER A 213 -28.86 -20.21 7.78
CA SER A 213 -28.05 -19.23 8.50
C SER A 213 -27.72 -19.74 9.90
N MET A 214 -26.47 -19.60 10.35
CA MET A 214 -26.11 -19.92 11.73
C MET A 214 -26.85 -18.97 12.69
N PRO A 215 -27.48 -19.46 13.78
CA PRO A 215 -28.08 -18.61 14.80
C PRO A 215 -27.12 -17.53 15.33
N THR A 216 -27.64 -16.34 15.61
CA THR A 216 -26.89 -15.10 15.95
C THR A 216 -26.02 -14.54 14.82
N PHE A 217 -25.11 -15.34 14.26
CA PHE A 217 -24.05 -14.84 13.37
C PHE A 217 -24.46 -14.73 11.89
N GLY A 218 -25.30 -15.61 11.35
CA GLY A 218 -25.71 -15.58 9.94
C GLY A 218 -24.81 -16.43 9.03
N LYS A 219 -24.29 -15.83 7.95
CA LYS A 219 -23.48 -16.48 6.91
C LYS A 219 -22.25 -15.64 6.57
N LYS A 220 -21.21 -16.26 5.99
CA LYS A 220 -19.92 -15.62 5.63
C LYS A 220 -19.30 -14.87 6.81
N PHE A 221 -18.99 -15.56 7.91
CA PHE A 221 -18.57 -14.87 9.15
C PHE A 221 -17.32 -15.41 9.82
N ILE A 222 -16.61 -14.53 10.54
CA ILE A 222 -15.72 -14.90 11.64
C ILE A 222 -16.38 -14.42 12.93
N GLY A 223 -16.70 -15.35 13.83
CA GLY A 223 -17.46 -15.10 15.04
C GLY A 223 -16.65 -15.41 16.28
N VAL A 224 -16.57 -14.47 17.22
CA VAL A 224 -15.92 -14.67 18.52
C VAL A 224 -16.99 -14.58 19.61
N GLU A 225 -17.19 -15.67 20.34
CA GLU A 225 -18.06 -15.73 21.52
C GLU A 225 -17.23 -15.76 22.82
N ALA A 226 -17.93 -15.95 23.94
CA ALA A 226 -17.33 -16.08 25.26
C ALA A 226 -16.20 -17.12 25.26
N GLY A 227 -15.07 -16.78 25.88
CA GLY A 227 -13.86 -17.59 25.93
C GLY A 227 -13.03 -17.61 24.64
N GLY A 228 -13.53 -17.13 23.50
CA GLY A 228 -12.81 -17.18 22.22
C GLY A 228 -11.61 -16.23 22.14
N THR A 229 -10.58 -16.59 21.36
CA THR A 229 -9.39 -15.77 21.08
C THR A 229 -9.16 -15.57 19.58
N LEU A 230 -8.96 -14.32 19.14
CA LEU A 230 -8.67 -13.98 17.74
C LEU A 230 -7.49 -12.99 17.65
N GLU A 231 -6.33 -13.48 17.20
CA GLU A 231 -5.09 -12.70 17.11
C GLU A 231 -4.62 -12.64 15.65
N LEU A 232 -4.73 -11.48 15.01
CA LEU A 232 -4.37 -11.26 13.61
C LEU A 232 -3.35 -10.13 13.49
N HIS A 233 -2.11 -10.44 13.14
CA HIS A 233 -1.00 -9.48 13.15
C HIS A 233 -0.17 -9.57 11.86
N GLY A 234 -0.57 -8.80 10.86
CA GLY A 234 0.15 -8.68 9.58
C GLY A 234 1.43 -7.84 9.70
N ALA A 235 2.16 -7.77 8.59
CA ALA A 235 3.39 -6.99 8.45
C ALA A 235 3.09 -5.48 8.53
N GLN A 236 3.91 -4.75 9.29
CA GLN A 236 3.74 -3.32 9.50
C GLN A 236 4.04 -2.52 8.23
N LYS A 237 3.05 -1.72 7.80
CA LYS A 237 3.20 -0.70 6.76
C LYS A 237 2.57 0.61 7.21
N VAL A 238 3.15 1.72 6.77
CA VAL A 238 2.54 3.06 6.86
C VAL A 238 1.17 3.00 6.19
N SER A 239 0.09 3.32 6.92
CA SER A 239 -1.27 3.17 6.40
C SER A 239 -1.64 4.21 5.37
N TRP A 240 -1.18 5.45 5.56
CA TRP A 240 -1.42 6.57 4.66
C TRP A 240 -0.37 7.67 4.87
N THR A 241 -0.27 8.56 3.89
CA THR A 241 0.61 9.75 3.81
C THR A 241 -0.12 10.81 2.97
N LEU A 242 0.45 12.00 2.81
CA LEU A 242 -0.03 13.02 1.86
C LEU A 242 0.87 13.07 0.61
N LEU A 243 0.31 13.53 -0.51
CA LEU A 243 1.11 14.05 -1.63
C LEU A 243 1.95 15.28 -1.18
N VAL A 244 3.08 15.51 -1.83
CA VAL A 244 3.87 16.77 -1.70
C VAL A 244 4.16 17.46 -3.05
N ARG A 245 3.55 16.94 -4.12
CA ARG A 245 3.47 17.55 -5.46
C ARG A 245 2.14 17.18 -6.09
N THR A 246 1.52 18.10 -6.80
CA THR A 246 0.23 17.86 -7.48
C THR A 246 0.38 16.78 -8.53
N LEU A 247 -0.46 15.75 -8.45
CA LEU A 247 -0.57 14.69 -9.43
C LEU A 247 -1.56 15.16 -10.50
N HIS A 248 -1.04 15.53 -11.67
CA HIS A 248 -1.86 16.00 -12.78
C HIS A 248 -2.51 14.82 -13.52
N SER A 249 -3.68 15.06 -14.10
CA SER A 249 -4.26 14.13 -15.07
C SER A 249 -3.29 13.89 -16.24
N SER A 250 -3.30 12.67 -16.78
CA SER A 250 -2.27 12.10 -17.66
C SER A 250 -0.87 11.90 -17.05
N GLY A 251 -0.60 12.33 -15.81
CA GLY A 251 0.73 12.30 -15.19
C GLY A 251 1.74 13.33 -15.74
N LEU A 252 1.32 14.28 -16.58
CA LEU A 252 2.15 15.41 -17.04
C LEU A 252 1.50 16.73 -16.62
N ILE A 253 2.32 17.70 -16.19
CA ILE A 253 1.86 19.02 -15.70
C ILE A 253 0.98 19.76 -16.73
N PHE A 254 1.31 19.62 -18.01
CA PHE A 254 0.57 20.23 -19.13
C PHE A 254 -0.36 19.26 -19.88
N GLY A 255 -0.64 18.09 -19.28
CA GLY A 255 -1.41 17.01 -19.88
C GLY A 255 -0.65 16.25 -20.98
N SER A 256 -1.25 15.19 -21.50
CA SER A 256 -0.76 14.46 -22.66
C SER A 256 -1.20 15.16 -23.94
N TYR A 257 -0.40 15.01 -24.99
CA TYR A 257 -0.72 15.52 -26.32
C TYR A 257 -1.02 14.36 -27.26
N ALA A 258 -2.14 14.44 -27.98
CA ALA A 258 -2.45 13.52 -29.06
C ALA A 258 -2.99 14.30 -30.26
N PHE A 259 -2.45 14.02 -31.44
CA PHE A 259 -2.88 14.62 -32.69
C PHE A 259 -2.77 13.61 -33.81
N GLU A 260 -3.85 13.38 -34.54
CA GLU A 260 -3.85 12.68 -35.82
C GLU A 260 -4.67 13.51 -36.80
N LYS A 261 -4.23 13.60 -38.07
CA LYS A 261 -5.04 14.21 -39.12
C LYS A 261 -4.72 13.69 -40.51
N ASN A 262 -5.79 13.45 -41.27
CA ASN A 262 -5.75 13.05 -42.66
C ASN A 262 -5.39 14.26 -43.53
N PHE A 263 -4.57 14.05 -44.58
CA PHE A 263 -4.27 15.04 -45.62
C PHE A 263 -3.74 16.41 -45.15
N LEU A 264 -2.67 16.42 -44.35
CA LEU A 264 -1.90 17.62 -44.03
C LEU A 264 -0.62 17.75 -44.88
N ARG A 265 -0.75 18.16 -46.13
CA ARG A 265 0.39 18.17 -47.08
C ARG A 265 1.61 18.97 -46.59
N GLY A 266 2.78 18.33 -46.61
CA GLY A 266 4.06 18.91 -46.26
C GLY A 266 4.63 18.37 -44.94
N LEU A 267 5.56 19.12 -44.36
CA LEU A 267 6.19 18.82 -43.07
C LEU A 267 5.38 19.45 -41.94
N ASN A 268 4.76 18.61 -41.13
CA ASN A 268 4.06 19.02 -39.92
C ASN A 268 5.05 18.94 -38.75
N VAL A 269 5.09 19.97 -37.90
CA VAL A 269 6.14 20.13 -36.87
C VAL A 269 5.52 20.40 -35.50
N ARG A 270 6.08 19.79 -34.46
CA ARG A 270 5.83 20.12 -33.06
C ARG A 270 7.16 20.47 -32.40
N VAL A 271 7.19 21.56 -31.64
CA VAL A 271 8.28 21.88 -30.71
C VAL A 271 7.78 21.59 -29.31
N ILE A 272 8.55 20.83 -28.54
CA ILE A 272 8.21 20.37 -27.20
C ILE A 272 9.30 20.84 -26.23
N ASP A 273 8.86 21.39 -25.10
CA ASP A 273 9.69 21.76 -23.98
C ASP A 273 10.29 20.50 -23.33
N GLN A 274 11.61 20.41 -23.29
CA GLN A 274 12.36 19.25 -22.80
C GLN A 274 12.17 19.01 -21.30
N ASP A 275 11.90 20.07 -20.53
CA ASP A 275 11.86 20.04 -19.07
C ASP A 275 10.47 19.72 -18.52
N THR A 276 9.41 20.03 -19.28
CA THR A 276 8.01 19.96 -18.84
C THR A 276 7.08 19.17 -19.77
N ALA A 277 7.59 18.65 -20.89
CA ALA A 277 6.82 17.98 -21.96
C ALA A 277 5.73 18.85 -22.63
N LYS A 278 5.69 20.16 -22.36
CA LYS A 278 4.72 21.09 -22.92
C LYS A 278 4.93 21.28 -24.43
N ILE A 279 3.85 21.22 -25.22
CA ILE A 279 3.90 21.68 -26.62
C ILE A 279 4.06 23.21 -26.63
N LEU A 280 5.15 23.69 -27.22
CA LEU A 280 5.46 25.11 -27.37
C LEU A 280 4.91 25.65 -28.69
N GLU A 281 5.15 24.95 -29.80
CA GLU A 281 4.79 25.40 -31.14
C GLU A 281 4.19 24.27 -31.99
N ILE A 282 3.19 24.62 -32.80
CA ILE A 282 2.42 23.72 -33.67
C ILE A 282 2.40 24.34 -35.06
N GLU A 283 3.25 23.85 -35.96
CA GLU A 283 3.42 24.42 -37.29
C GLU A 283 3.24 23.38 -38.40
N ARG A 284 2.99 23.87 -39.62
CA ARG A 284 2.95 23.09 -40.86
C ARG A 284 3.62 23.89 -41.96
N PHE A 285 4.49 23.23 -42.73
CA PHE A 285 5.20 23.80 -43.86
C PHE A 285 4.89 22.99 -45.11
N ASP A 286 4.14 23.56 -46.05
CA ASP A 286 3.81 22.89 -47.32
C ASP A 286 4.98 22.97 -48.32
N THR A 287 6.07 22.30 -47.97
CA THR A 287 7.31 22.20 -48.77
C THR A 287 7.14 21.36 -50.03
N HIS A 288 5.96 20.81 -50.31
CA HIS A 288 5.66 20.21 -51.60
C HIS A 288 5.21 21.25 -52.62
N GLU A 289 4.28 22.13 -52.24
CA GLU A 289 3.72 23.08 -53.21
C GLU A 289 4.47 24.41 -53.26
N TYR A 290 5.09 24.85 -52.16
CA TYR A 290 5.61 26.22 -52.07
C TYR A 290 7.08 26.29 -51.59
N HIS A 291 7.94 26.92 -52.40
CA HIS A 291 9.37 27.10 -52.09
C HIS A 291 9.67 28.11 -50.96
N ASN A 292 8.75 29.01 -50.64
CA ASN A 292 8.89 29.90 -49.48
C ASN A 292 8.70 29.13 -48.16
N GLU A 293 7.84 28.10 -48.13
CA GLU A 293 7.63 27.28 -46.93
C GLU A 293 8.88 26.51 -46.51
N SER A 294 9.71 26.08 -47.46
CA SER A 294 11.02 25.48 -47.15
C SER A 294 11.96 26.49 -46.48
N ARG A 295 11.95 27.75 -46.94
CA ARG A 295 12.72 28.84 -46.29
C ARG A 295 12.13 29.23 -44.94
N ARG A 296 10.80 29.22 -44.79
CA ARG A 296 10.11 29.46 -43.52
C ARG A 296 10.46 28.38 -42.49
N LEU A 297 10.51 27.10 -42.88
CA LEU A 297 10.97 26.00 -42.03
C LEU A 297 12.46 26.14 -41.66
N GLN A 298 13.31 26.53 -42.60
CA GLN A 298 14.73 26.74 -42.33
C GLN A 298 14.94 27.85 -41.28
N GLU A 299 14.24 28.98 -41.41
CA GLU A 299 14.31 30.09 -40.46
C GLU A 299 13.67 29.74 -39.11
N PHE A 300 12.53 29.04 -39.13
CA PHE A 300 11.86 28.52 -37.95
C PHE A 300 12.80 27.65 -37.12
N LEU A 301 13.46 26.66 -37.73
CA LEU A 301 14.44 25.83 -37.04
C LEU A 301 15.66 26.63 -36.60
N ARG A 302 16.11 27.62 -37.38
CA ARG A 302 17.27 28.47 -37.05
C ARG A 302 17.09 29.18 -35.71
N VAL A 303 15.90 29.67 -35.39
CA VAL A 303 15.63 30.44 -34.16
C VAL A 303 15.28 29.61 -32.92
N GLN A 304 15.14 28.28 -33.05
CA GLN A 304 14.87 27.41 -31.90
C GLN A 304 16.10 27.30 -30.97
N ASP A 305 15.83 27.31 -29.66
CA ASP A 305 16.83 27.16 -28.62
C ASP A 305 17.48 25.75 -28.64
N PRO A 306 18.79 25.63 -28.33
CA PRO A 306 19.42 24.34 -28.05
C PRO A 306 18.69 23.54 -26.97
N GLY A 307 18.55 22.24 -27.17
CA GLY A 307 17.90 21.31 -26.24
C GLY A 307 16.39 21.12 -26.47
N ARG A 308 15.73 21.94 -27.30
CA ARG A 308 14.31 21.75 -27.65
C ARG A 308 14.08 20.44 -28.38
N ILE A 309 13.03 19.72 -28.01
CA ILE A 309 12.63 18.49 -28.71
C ILE A 309 11.77 18.90 -29.92
N VAL A 310 12.07 18.33 -31.09
CA VAL A 310 11.30 18.61 -32.31
C VAL A 310 10.84 17.30 -32.94
N ALA A 311 9.54 17.21 -33.15
CA ALA A 311 8.89 16.09 -33.82
C ALA A 311 8.36 16.55 -35.19
N ILE A 312 8.68 15.81 -36.26
CA ILE A 312 8.28 16.13 -37.64
C ILE A 312 7.63 14.90 -38.29
N ALA A 313 6.55 15.11 -39.04
CA ALA A 313 5.92 14.08 -39.86
C ALA A 313 5.44 14.62 -41.22
N VAL A 314 5.64 13.85 -42.28
CA VAL A 314 5.05 14.12 -43.60
C VAL A 314 3.55 13.81 -43.57
N GLY A 315 2.72 14.75 -43.98
CA GLY A 315 1.38 14.42 -44.52
C GLY A 315 1.40 14.56 -46.03
N ASP A 316 0.70 13.67 -46.75
CA ASP A 316 0.73 13.48 -48.22
C ASP A 316 2.16 13.43 -48.82
N SER A 317 2.76 14.58 -49.08
CA SER A 317 4.06 14.71 -49.72
C SER A 317 4.75 15.99 -49.26
N ALA A 318 6.09 16.00 -49.22
CA ALA A 318 6.89 17.14 -48.78
C ALA A 318 8.05 17.51 -49.71
N ALA A 319 8.35 16.69 -50.74
CA ALA A 319 9.63 16.71 -51.43
C ALA A 319 9.82 17.79 -52.51
N LYS A 320 8.78 18.12 -53.29
CA LYS A 320 8.88 18.86 -54.57
C LYS A 320 9.54 20.24 -54.46
N SER A 321 9.32 20.97 -53.37
CA SER A 321 9.87 22.31 -53.13
C SER A 321 10.78 22.38 -51.89
N LEU A 322 11.20 21.23 -51.34
CA LEU A 322 12.13 21.13 -50.22
C LEU A 322 13.56 21.48 -50.70
N LEU A 323 14.12 22.56 -50.16
CA LEU A 323 15.40 23.11 -50.59
C LEU A 323 16.57 22.45 -49.84
N GLN A 324 17.72 22.31 -50.52
CA GLN A 324 18.93 21.71 -49.94
C GLN A 324 19.42 22.45 -48.67
N GLY A 325 19.23 23.77 -48.57
CA GLY A 325 19.55 24.53 -47.35
C GLY A 325 18.63 24.19 -46.16
N THR A 326 17.37 23.83 -46.42
CA THR A 326 16.43 23.35 -45.40
C THR A 326 16.75 21.90 -44.99
N ILE A 327 17.10 21.05 -45.97
CA ILE A 327 17.61 19.69 -45.73
C ILE A 327 18.82 19.75 -44.81
N GLN A 328 19.83 20.55 -45.16
CA GLN A 328 21.03 20.72 -44.34
C GLN A 328 20.72 21.28 -42.95
N MET A 329 19.79 22.24 -42.81
CA MET A 329 19.35 22.73 -41.49
C MET A 329 18.75 21.62 -40.61
N ILE A 330 17.96 20.69 -41.18
CA ILE A 330 17.40 19.54 -40.46
C ILE A 330 18.50 18.51 -40.12
N GLN A 331 19.48 18.31 -40.99
CA GLN A 331 20.63 17.44 -40.71
C GLN A 331 21.51 18.00 -39.58
N ASP A 332 21.86 19.29 -39.67
CA ASP A 332 22.79 19.95 -38.75
C ASP A 332 22.15 20.18 -37.36
N ARG A 333 20.91 20.69 -37.30
CA ARG A 333 20.23 21.00 -36.01
C ARG A 333 19.57 19.79 -35.37
N LEU A 334 19.04 18.83 -36.13
CA LEU A 334 18.25 17.70 -35.60
C LEU A 334 18.89 16.33 -35.80
N GLY A 335 20.02 16.24 -36.51
CA GLY A 335 20.77 14.99 -36.68
C GLY A 335 20.21 14.01 -37.73
N SER A 336 19.25 14.45 -38.55
CA SER A 336 18.63 13.60 -39.58
C SER A 336 19.63 13.14 -40.64
N LYS A 337 19.39 11.95 -41.18
CA LYS A 337 20.09 11.33 -42.30
C LYS A 337 19.12 10.99 -43.43
N LEU A 338 17.90 10.56 -43.10
CA LEU A 338 16.87 10.13 -44.05
C LEU A 338 16.11 11.28 -44.74
N ILE A 339 16.21 12.52 -44.25
CA ILE A 339 15.67 13.69 -44.96
C ILE A 339 16.37 13.95 -46.30
N GLN A 340 17.64 13.52 -46.42
CA GLN A 340 18.39 13.60 -47.68
C GLN A 340 17.87 12.55 -48.65
N GLY A 341 17.25 13.02 -49.74
CA GLY A 341 16.64 12.14 -50.74
C GLY A 341 15.18 11.78 -50.46
N LEU A 342 14.49 12.48 -49.55
CA LEU A 342 13.05 12.33 -49.35
C LEU A 342 12.29 12.53 -50.67
N GLY A 343 11.56 11.50 -51.08
CA GLY A 343 10.89 11.39 -52.37
C GLY A 343 9.41 11.77 -52.35
N TYR A 344 8.79 11.77 -53.54
CA TYR A 344 7.36 12.03 -53.69
C TYR A 344 6.52 11.00 -52.92
N ARG A 345 5.62 11.49 -52.06
CA ARG A 345 4.70 10.70 -51.21
C ARG A 345 5.34 9.72 -50.23
N GLN A 346 6.67 9.70 -50.08
CA GLN A 346 7.29 8.91 -49.03
C GLN A 346 6.78 9.36 -47.66
N ALA A 347 6.32 8.40 -46.88
CA ALA A 347 6.00 8.62 -45.49
C ALA A 347 7.33 8.75 -44.72
N TRP A 348 7.51 9.84 -43.98
CA TRP A 348 8.69 10.09 -43.17
C TRP A 348 8.29 10.74 -41.84
N ALA A 349 8.95 10.31 -40.78
CA ALA A 349 8.79 10.87 -39.44
C ALA A 349 10.15 10.96 -38.74
N LEU A 350 10.29 11.96 -37.87
CA LEU A 350 11.48 12.25 -37.08
C LEU A 350 11.10 12.75 -35.69
N VAL A 351 11.88 12.35 -34.68
CA VAL A 351 11.94 12.96 -33.34
C VAL A 351 13.40 13.23 -33.03
N GLY A 352 13.77 14.51 -32.99
CA GLY A 352 15.14 14.99 -32.77
C GLY A 352 15.23 15.98 -31.61
N VAL A 353 16.45 16.38 -31.26
CA VAL A 353 16.72 17.46 -30.29
C VAL A 353 17.59 18.51 -30.96
N ILE A 354 17.19 19.77 -30.86
CA ILE A 354 17.92 20.91 -31.42
C ILE A 354 19.33 20.96 -30.81
N ASP A 355 20.34 20.85 -31.66
CA ASP A 355 21.77 20.80 -31.32
C ASP A 355 22.18 19.64 -30.39
N GLY A 356 21.33 18.61 -30.28
CA GLY A 356 21.59 17.41 -29.46
C GLY A 356 22.56 16.40 -30.07
N GLY A 357 23.09 16.67 -31.26
CA GLY A 357 24.00 15.80 -32.00
C GLY A 357 23.32 14.61 -32.68
N SER A 358 24.07 13.87 -33.51
CA SER A 358 23.53 12.84 -34.41
C SER A 358 22.97 11.58 -33.74
N THR A 359 23.25 11.36 -32.44
CA THR A 359 22.64 10.31 -31.61
C THR A 359 21.31 10.73 -31.01
N SER A 360 20.92 12.01 -31.13
CA SER A 360 19.64 12.53 -30.64
C SER A 360 18.49 12.43 -31.66
N CYS A 361 18.76 11.95 -32.87
CA CYS A 361 17.76 11.72 -33.91
C CYS A 361 17.22 10.29 -33.87
N ASN A 362 15.90 10.13 -33.83
CA ASN A 362 15.21 8.92 -34.24
C ASN A 362 14.33 9.27 -35.44
N GLU A 363 14.39 8.49 -36.50
CA GLU A 363 13.64 8.77 -37.74
C GLU A 363 13.36 7.48 -38.51
N SER A 364 12.33 7.53 -39.36
CA SER A 364 11.91 6.42 -40.20
C SER A 364 11.36 6.92 -41.52
N VAL A 365 11.60 6.17 -42.60
CA VAL A 365 11.06 6.43 -43.95
C VAL A 365 10.42 5.18 -44.52
N ARG A 366 9.35 5.35 -45.29
CA ARG A 366 8.62 4.28 -45.97
C ARG A 366 8.21 4.70 -47.38
N ASN A 367 8.32 3.78 -48.33
CA ASN A 367 7.96 4.00 -49.72
C ASN A 367 6.44 4.01 -49.90
N TYR A 368 5.95 4.79 -50.86
CA TYR A 368 4.56 4.76 -51.28
C TYR A 368 4.37 3.72 -52.39
N GLU A 369 3.60 2.68 -52.09
CA GLU A 369 3.40 1.48 -52.91
C GLU A 369 1.89 1.20 -53.02
N ASN A 370 1.32 1.27 -54.23
CA ASN A 370 -0.09 0.95 -54.50
C ASN A 370 -1.07 1.60 -53.49
N HIS A 371 -0.95 2.90 -53.27
CA HIS A 371 -1.78 3.69 -52.34
C HIS A 371 -1.57 3.41 -50.84
N SER A 372 -0.59 2.59 -50.46
CA SER A 372 -0.22 2.32 -49.06
C SER A 372 1.29 2.53 -48.84
N SER A 373 1.75 2.72 -47.60
CA SER A 373 3.18 3.01 -47.34
C SER A 373 4.04 1.76 -47.04
N GLY A 374 3.56 0.54 -47.33
CA GLY A 374 4.24 -0.69 -46.90
C GLY A 374 4.39 -0.83 -45.38
N GLY A 375 3.63 -0.04 -44.60
CA GLY A 375 3.72 0.09 -43.15
C GLY A 375 3.94 1.52 -42.67
N LYS A 376 3.88 1.74 -41.35
CA LYS A 376 4.04 3.05 -40.70
C LYS A 376 5.50 3.50 -40.71
N ALA A 377 5.77 4.75 -41.09
CA ALA A 377 7.01 5.44 -40.78
C ALA A 377 6.87 6.03 -39.37
N LEU A 378 7.55 5.44 -38.38
CA LEU A 378 7.40 5.75 -36.96
C LEU A 378 8.73 6.23 -36.39
N ALA A 379 8.72 7.38 -35.73
CA ALA A 379 9.83 7.91 -34.96
C ALA A 379 9.40 8.12 -33.50
N GLN A 380 10.18 7.64 -32.55
CA GLN A 380 9.89 7.75 -31.13
C GLN A 380 11.18 7.93 -30.32
N ARG A 381 11.16 8.82 -29.32
CA ARG A 381 12.22 8.95 -28.31
C ARG A 381 11.64 9.18 -26.92
N GLU A 382 12.35 8.70 -25.92
CA GLU A 382 12.03 8.89 -24.51
C GLU A 382 12.89 10.00 -23.91
N PHE A 383 12.29 10.74 -22.97
CA PHE A 383 12.85 11.90 -22.29
C PHE A 383 12.45 11.87 -20.80
N TYR A 384 13.06 12.75 -20.01
CA TYR A 384 12.72 12.96 -18.61
C TYR A 384 12.48 14.45 -18.36
N THR A 385 11.41 14.78 -17.66
CA THR A 385 11.16 16.12 -17.13
C THR A 385 12.13 16.45 -15.99
N VAL A 386 12.18 17.72 -15.57
CA VAL A 386 13.05 18.17 -14.45
C VAL A 386 12.71 17.54 -13.10
N ASP A 387 11.46 17.11 -12.91
CA ASP A 387 11.03 16.33 -11.73
C ASP A 387 11.32 14.82 -11.85
N GLY A 388 11.84 14.37 -13.00
CA GLY A 388 12.24 12.98 -13.23
C GLY A 388 11.11 12.06 -13.68
N GLN A 389 9.97 12.61 -14.12
CA GLN A 389 8.92 11.88 -14.80
C GLN A 389 9.38 11.53 -16.22
N LYS A 390 9.23 10.27 -16.61
CA LYS A 390 9.61 9.78 -17.93
C LYS A 390 8.44 9.97 -18.90
N PHE A 391 8.73 10.45 -20.10
CA PHE A 391 7.74 10.63 -21.17
C PHE A 391 8.32 10.26 -22.54
N ALA A 392 7.46 9.90 -23.48
CA ALA A 392 7.83 9.67 -24.86
C ALA A 392 7.27 10.76 -25.76
N VAL A 393 8.03 11.14 -26.79
CA VAL A 393 7.56 11.91 -27.93
C VAL A 393 7.58 11.00 -29.15
N THR A 394 6.45 10.93 -29.83
CA THR A 394 6.24 10.07 -31.01
C THR A 394 5.76 10.91 -32.18
N ALA A 395 6.27 10.63 -33.37
CA ALA A 395 5.77 11.13 -34.65
C ALA A 395 5.59 9.97 -35.62
N TYR A 396 4.54 10.02 -36.45
CA TYR A 396 4.38 9.04 -37.52
C TYR A 396 3.74 9.63 -38.78
N SER A 397 4.02 8.95 -39.88
CA SER A 397 3.47 9.18 -41.20
C SER A 397 3.13 7.83 -41.83
N GLU A 398 1.97 7.70 -42.46
CA GLU A 398 1.59 6.50 -43.20
C GLU A 398 0.57 6.78 -44.31
N TRP A 399 0.44 5.82 -45.21
CA TRP A 399 -0.63 5.77 -46.20
C TRP A 399 -1.42 4.47 -46.01
N ILE A 400 -2.74 4.60 -45.91
CA ILE A 400 -3.69 3.48 -45.81
C ILE A 400 -4.76 3.72 -46.88
N GLU A 401 -4.87 2.81 -47.86
CA GLU A 401 -5.91 2.83 -48.91
C GLU A 401 -6.04 4.18 -49.66
N GLY A 402 -4.93 4.89 -49.85
CA GLY A 402 -4.88 6.19 -50.53
C GLY A 402 -5.20 7.39 -49.65
N VAL A 403 -5.41 7.18 -48.35
CA VAL A 403 -5.49 8.24 -47.34
C VAL A 403 -4.12 8.43 -46.71
N SER A 404 -3.60 9.65 -46.75
CA SER A 404 -2.38 10.01 -46.02
C SER A 404 -2.71 10.41 -44.59
N LEU A 405 -1.98 9.84 -43.64
CA LEU A 405 -2.14 10.05 -42.21
C LEU A 405 -0.82 10.55 -41.63
N SER A 406 -0.91 11.51 -40.71
CA SER A 406 0.22 11.99 -39.92
C SER A 406 -0.24 12.29 -38.51
N GLY A 407 0.58 11.94 -37.52
CA GLY A 407 0.23 12.16 -36.12
C GLY A 407 1.41 12.26 -35.18
N PHE A 408 1.11 12.75 -33.98
CA PHE A 408 2.06 13.07 -32.92
C PHE A 408 1.45 12.71 -31.56
N TRP A 409 2.28 12.14 -30.68
CA TRP A 409 1.92 11.85 -29.30
C TRP A 409 3.00 12.34 -28.34
N VAL A 410 2.58 12.87 -27.19
CA VAL A 410 3.43 13.13 -26.02
C VAL A 410 2.72 12.58 -24.79
N GLU A 411 3.32 11.58 -24.16
CA GLU A 411 2.66 10.79 -23.10
C GLU A 411 3.67 10.24 -22.09
N VAL A 412 3.21 9.95 -20.87
CA VAL A 412 4.02 9.25 -19.87
C VAL A 412 4.33 7.83 -20.34
N VAL A 413 5.57 7.39 -20.09
CA VAL A 413 5.99 5.99 -20.25
C VAL A 413 6.68 5.50 -18.98
N ASP A 414 6.70 4.17 -18.76
CA ASP A 414 7.24 3.53 -17.55
C ASP A 414 6.53 3.88 -16.22
N GLY A 415 5.31 4.44 -16.29
CA GLY A 415 4.48 4.77 -15.14
C GLY A 415 4.73 6.17 -14.56
N VAL A 416 3.86 6.59 -13.63
CA VAL A 416 3.89 7.95 -13.04
C VAL A 416 4.58 7.93 -11.68
N LYS A 417 5.44 8.91 -11.38
CA LYS A 417 6.08 9.05 -10.07
C LYS A 417 5.25 9.93 -9.14
N LEU A 418 4.92 9.39 -7.96
CA LEU A 418 4.26 10.11 -6.88
C LEU A 418 5.31 10.55 -5.85
N HIS A 419 5.17 11.77 -5.36
CA HIS A 419 6.00 12.33 -4.28
C HIS A 419 5.17 12.44 -3.01
N LEU A 420 5.67 11.87 -1.92
CA LEU A 420 4.93 11.65 -0.68
C LEU A 420 5.64 12.29 0.52
N LEU A 421 4.87 12.59 1.57
CA LEU A 421 5.36 13.25 2.78
C LEU A 421 6.20 12.32 3.67
N ASP A 422 5.74 11.08 3.85
CA ASP A 422 6.30 10.13 4.81
C ASP A 422 7.17 9.03 4.17
N ASP A 423 7.95 8.33 5.00
CA ASP A 423 8.81 7.22 4.57
C ASP A 423 7.97 5.99 4.20
N VAL A 424 7.78 5.77 2.91
CA VAL A 424 6.98 4.69 2.34
C VAL A 424 7.81 3.45 1.97
N SER A 425 9.03 3.29 2.51
CA SER A 425 9.88 2.10 2.29
C SER A 425 9.21 0.77 2.68
N SER A 426 8.11 0.81 3.44
CA SER A 426 7.29 -0.35 3.79
C SER A 426 6.39 -0.85 2.65
N TRP A 427 6.05 0.00 1.68
CA TRP A 427 5.28 -0.36 0.49
C TRP A 427 6.16 -1.08 -0.53
N LYS A 428 5.58 -2.01 -1.30
CA LYS A 428 6.31 -2.91 -2.20
C LYS A 428 5.69 -2.93 -3.60
N PRO A 429 6.48 -3.24 -4.66
CA PRO A 429 5.92 -3.44 -5.99
C PRO A 429 4.83 -4.51 -5.98
N GLY A 430 3.72 -4.24 -6.69
CA GLY A 430 2.52 -5.07 -6.68
C GLY A 430 1.52 -4.74 -5.56
N ASP A 431 1.87 -3.93 -4.56
CA ASP A 431 0.87 -3.36 -3.65
C ASP A 431 -0.07 -2.40 -4.40
N GLN A 432 -1.32 -2.33 -3.96
CA GLN A 432 -2.30 -1.33 -4.38
C GLN A 432 -2.37 -0.19 -3.37
N ILE A 433 -2.40 1.03 -3.87
CA ILE A 433 -2.68 2.26 -3.13
C ILE A 433 -3.95 2.92 -3.69
N VAL A 434 -4.52 3.86 -2.94
CA VAL A 434 -5.51 4.80 -3.43
C VAL A 434 -5.03 6.23 -3.20
N VAL A 435 -5.30 7.12 -4.15
CA VAL A 435 -5.19 8.58 -3.99
C VAL A 435 -6.60 9.16 -3.82
N ALA A 436 -6.81 9.89 -2.74
CA ALA A 436 -8.08 10.56 -2.41
C ALA A 436 -8.46 11.63 -3.44
N SER A 437 -9.76 11.90 -3.58
CA SER A 437 -10.25 13.03 -4.36
C SER A 437 -9.90 14.34 -3.65
N THR A 438 -9.47 15.35 -4.42
CA THR A 438 -9.29 16.74 -3.95
C THR A 438 -10.31 17.70 -4.56
N ASP A 439 -11.40 17.17 -5.11
CA ASP A 439 -12.52 17.89 -5.72
C ASP A 439 -13.85 17.50 -5.04
N TYR A 440 -14.95 18.19 -5.36
CA TYR A 440 -16.28 17.95 -4.79
C TYR A 440 -16.84 16.54 -5.06
N SER A 441 -16.30 15.82 -6.05
CA SER A 441 -16.75 14.47 -6.41
C SER A 441 -15.87 13.40 -5.78
N MET A 442 -16.45 12.57 -4.91
CA MET A 442 -15.74 11.44 -4.30
C MET A 442 -15.35 10.35 -5.30
N TYR A 443 -16.02 10.28 -6.46
CA TYR A 443 -15.75 9.34 -7.54
C TYR A 443 -14.46 9.65 -8.32
N GLN A 444 -13.75 10.75 -7.99
CA GLN A 444 -12.43 11.06 -8.54
C GLN A 444 -11.27 10.43 -7.75
N ALA A 445 -11.53 9.63 -6.71
CA ALA A 445 -10.47 8.83 -6.10
C ALA A 445 -10.01 7.72 -7.05
N GLU A 446 -8.69 7.50 -7.14
CA GLU A 446 -8.10 6.56 -8.08
C GLU A 446 -7.23 5.52 -7.36
N GLU A 447 -7.41 4.25 -7.75
CA GLU A 447 -6.58 3.12 -7.30
C GLU A 447 -5.40 2.91 -8.24
N PHE A 448 -4.21 2.67 -7.67
CA PHE A 448 -2.97 2.50 -8.40
C PHE A 448 -2.17 1.30 -7.91
N THR A 449 -1.58 0.55 -8.85
CA THR A 449 -0.64 -0.54 -8.63
C THR A 449 0.79 0.01 -8.58
N LEU A 450 1.55 -0.31 -7.53
CA LEU A 450 2.95 0.09 -7.42
C LEU A 450 3.86 -0.72 -8.35
N LEU A 451 4.71 -0.03 -9.11
CA LEU A 451 5.77 -0.60 -9.95
C LEU A 451 7.11 -0.67 -9.21
N PRO A 452 8.05 -1.52 -9.67
CA PRO A 452 9.45 -1.43 -9.27
C PRO A 452 10.02 -0.04 -9.61
N CYS A 453 10.59 0.63 -8.62
CA CYS A 453 11.23 1.93 -8.77
C CYS A 453 12.59 1.94 -8.06
N PRO A 454 13.63 1.26 -8.59
CA PRO A 454 14.98 1.31 -8.03
C PRO A 454 15.59 2.73 -8.01
N GLU A 455 15.04 3.65 -8.81
CA GLU A 455 15.40 5.06 -8.87
C GLU A 455 14.65 5.95 -7.87
N CYS A 456 13.63 5.44 -7.17
CA CYS A 456 12.86 6.22 -6.20
C CYS A 456 13.62 6.39 -4.87
N SER A 457 13.50 7.58 -4.28
CA SER A 457 13.80 7.76 -2.86
C SER A 457 12.72 7.11 -1.98
N ARG A 458 12.99 6.99 -0.68
CA ARG A 458 12.03 6.50 0.34
C ARG A 458 10.74 7.32 0.50
N PHE A 459 10.66 8.49 -0.16
CA PHE A 459 9.51 9.39 -0.19
C PHE A 459 8.81 9.40 -1.55
N GLN A 460 9.09 8.39 -2.40
CA GLN A 460 8.55 8.30 -3.76
C GLN A 460 8.12 6.87 -4.08
N VAL A 461 7.09 6.75 -4.91
CA VAL A 461 6.68 5.50 -5.55
C VAL A 461 6.41 5.73 -7.02
N LYS A 462 6.43 4.67 -7.81
CA LYS A 462 6.02 4.70 -9.22
C LYS A 462 4.74 3.88 -9.38
N VAL A 463 3.72 4.44 -10.01
CA VAL A 463 2.42 3.80 -10.26
C VAL A 463 2.31 3.36 -11.72
N LYS A 464 1.56 2.28 -11.95
CA LYS A 464 1.37 1.69 -13.27
C LYS A 464 0.32 2.43 -14.10
N GLU A 465 -0.79 2.80 -13.47
CA GLU A 465 -1.95 3.41 -14.11
C GLU A 465 -1.74 4.90 -14.30
N THR A 466 -2.24 5.44 -15.41
CA THR A 466 -2.19 6.87 -15.72
C THR A 466 -3.36 7.58 -15.02
N PRO A 467 -3.10 8.62 -14.18
CA PRO A 467 -4.15 9.38 -13.51
C PRO A 467 -5.12 10.02 -14.50
N LYS A 468 -6.41 9.97 -14.19
CA LYS A 468 -7.49 10.62 -14.95
C LYS A 468 -7.85 11.98 -14.35
N PHE A 469 -7.68 12.14 -13.03
CA PHE A 469 -8.02 13.35 -12.31
C PHE A 469 -6.78 14.10 -11.81
N LEU A 470 -7.00 15.34 -11.36
CA LEU A 470 -5.97 16.12 -10.67
C LEU A 470 -6.12 15.90 -9.18
N HIS A 471 -5.05 15.42 -8.54
CA HIS A 471 -4.98 15.30 -7.08
C HIS A 471 -3.98 16.33 -6.54
N MET A 472 -4.49 17.29 -5.77
CA MET A 472 -3.70 18.40 -5.26
C MET A 472 -2.57 17.91 -4.35
N GLY A 473 -1.38 18.50 -4.49
CA GLY A 473 -0.21 18.18 -3.65
C GLY A 473 0.41 19.39 -2.98
N GLU A 474 -0.36 20.49 -2.89
CA GLU A 474 0.04 21.77 -2.32
C GLU A 474 -0.94 22.25 -1.21
N ILE A 475 -0.46 23.14 -0.35
CA ILE A 475 -1.26 23.84 0.66
C ILE A 475 -1.77 25.13 0.02
N VAL A 476 -3.10 25.32 -0.02
CA VAL A 476 -3.75 26.45 -0.72
C VAL A 476 -4.37 27.38 0.32
N ASP A 477 -4.02 28.67 0.30
CA ASP A 477 -4.52 29.70 1.22
C ASP A 477 -4.40 29.35 2.72
N GLY A 478 -3.40 28.54 3.08
CA GLY A 478 -3.16 28.04 4.44
C GLY A 478 -3.99 26.81 4.84
N VAL A 479 -4.84 26.30 3.94
CA VAL A 479 -5.57 25.04 4.08
C VAL A 479 -4.75 23.92 3.44
N ASP A 480 -4.53 22.84 4.18
CA ASP A 480 -3.84 21.66 3.64
C ASP A 480 -4.80 20.87 2.74
N MET A 481 -4.70 21.13 1.42
CA MET A 481 -5.54 20.53 0.38
C MET A 481 -4.91 19.27 -0.22
N ARG A 482 -3.79 18.79 0.34
CA ARG A 482 -2.99 17.70 -0.25
C ARG A 482 -3.74 16.38 -0.17
N ALA A 483 -3.80 15.67 -1.29
CA ALA A 483 -4.50 14.39 -1.36
C ALA A 483 -3.86 13.37 -0.41
N GLU A 484 -4.69 12.70 0.39
CA GLU A 484 -4.29 11.47 1.06
C GLU A 484 -3.94 10.38 0.06
N VAL A 485 -2.85 9.67 0.34
CA VAL A 485 -2.44 8.46 -0.37
C VAL A 485 -2.36 7.33 0.65
N GLY A 486 -3.18 6.29 0.50
CA GLY A 486 -3.28 5.19 1.46
C GLY A 486 -3.00 3.82 0.86
N ILE A 487 -2.39 2.94 1.64
CA ILE A 487 -2.08 1.56 1.23
C ILE A 487 -3.34 0.69 1.42
N LEU A 488 -3.78 0.05 0.34
CA LEU A 488 -4.86 -0.93 0.39
C LEU A 488 -4.32 -2.31 0.76
N THR A 489 -3.21 -2.73 0.15
CA THR A 489 -2.70 -4.11 0.27
C THR A 489 -2.01 -4.41 1.60
N ARG A 490 -2.47 -5.47 2.27
CA ARG A 490 -1.77 -6.12 3.40
C ARG A 490 -1.47 -7.59 3.06
N ASN A 491 -0.62 -8.24 3.87
CA ASN A 491 -0.26 -9.65 3.67
C ASN A 491 -1.19 -10.63 4.40
N VAL A 492 -1.93 -10.16 5.41
CA VAL A 492 -3.05 -10.89 6.03
C VAL A 492 -4.34 -10.28 5.52
N VAL A 493 -5.15 -11.08 4.81
CA VAL A 493 -6.37 -10.66 4.12
C VAL A 493 -7.55 -11.48 4.61
N ILE A 494 -8.67 -10.83 4.93
CA ILE A 494 -9.98 -11.47 5.09
C ILE A 494 -10.89 -10.91 3.99
N GLN A 495 -11.54 -11.78 3.23
CA GLN A 495 -12.45 -11.34 2.20
C GLN A 495 -13.73 -12.16 2.08
N GLY A 496 -14.83 -11.49 1.71
CA GLY A 496 -16.00 -12.16 1.16
C GLY A 496 -15.70 -12.64 -0.25
N GLU A 497 -16.06 -13.89 -0.56
CA GLU A 497 -16.15 -14.33 -1.95
C GLU A 497 -17.41 -13.76 -2.58
N MET A 498 -17.30 -13.20 -3.78
CA MET A 498 -18.38 -12.48 -4.45
C MET A 498 -18.78 -13.20 -5.73
N GLU A 499 -20.07 -13.15 -6.07
CA GLU A 499 -20.58 -13.62 -7.36
C GLU A 499 -20.39 -12.55 -8.45
N ASP A 500 -20.32 -12.99 -9.72
CA ASP A 500 -20.08 -12.12 -10.89
C ASP A 500 -21.23 -11.11 -11.16
N SER A 501 -22.41 -11.33 -10.59
CA SER A 501 -23.59 -10.45 -10.71
C SER A 501 -24.51 -10.58 -9.49
N CYS A 502 -25.45 -9.64 -9.34
CA CYS A 502 -26.47 -9.74 -8.30
C CYS A 502 -27.44 -10.93 -8.53
N TYR A 503 -27.90 -11.55 -7.45
CA TYR A 503 -28.78 -12.71 -7.44
C TYR A 503 -29.78 -12.67 -6.28
N GLY A 504 -30.88 -13.42 -6.38
CA GLY A 504 -31.86 -13.62 -5.30
C GLY A 504 -32.41 -12.31 -4.72
N GLU A 505 -32.64 -12.27 -3.40
CA GLU A 505 -33.09 -11.06 -2.69
C GLU A 505 -31.93 -10.16 -2.21
N ASN A 506 -30.79 -10.18 -2.90
CA ASN A 506 -29.55 -9.49 -2.51
C ASN A 506 -29.54 -7.97 -2.85
N GLN A 507 -30.68 -7.30 -2.66
CA GLN A 507 -30.92 -5.90 -3.04
C GLN A 507 -30.73 -5.59 -4.53
N CYS A 508 -30.95 -6.56 -5.44
CA CYS A 508 -30.72 -6.40 -6.88
C CYS A 508 -31.62 -5.36 -7.57
N GLN A 509 -32.63 -4.83 -6.88
CA GLN A 509 -33.39 -3.66 -7.33
C GLN A 509 -32.61 -2.32 -7.21
N PHE A 510 -31.45 -2.32 -6.55
CA PHE A 510 -30.56 -1.16 -6.37
C PHE A 510 -29.16 -1.37 -6.94
N PHE A 511 -28.68 -2.61 -7.02
CA PHE A 511 -27.31 -2.97 -7.44
C PHE A 511 -27.33 -4.10 -8.47
N ASP A 512 -26.49 -4.00 -9.49
CA ASP A 512 -26.30 -5.04 -10.51
C ASP A 512 -25.21 -6.07 -10.14
N TYR A 513 -24.46 -5.83 -9.06
CA TYR A 513 -23.44 -6.70 -8.48
C TYR A 513 -23.84 -7.27 -7.10
N ASP A 514 -23.15 -8.33 -6.67
CA ASP A 514 -23.32 -8.95 -5.36
C ASP A 514 -22.90 -8.00 -4.21
N THR A 515 -23.78 -7.80 -3.22
CA THR A 515 -23.51 -6.98 -2.00
C THR A 515 -23.45 -7.81 -0.70
N PHE A 516 -23.37 -9.14 -0.82
CA PHE A 516 -23.36 -10.08 0.29
C PHE A 516 -21.93 -10.49 0.69
N GLY A 517 -21.17 -9.53 1.21
CA GLY A 517 -19.80 -9.74 1.67
C GLY A 517 -19.67 -10.58 2.95
N GLY A 518 -18.43 -10.78 3.39
CA GLY A 518 -18.14 -11.43 4.68
C GLY A 518 -18.20 -10.47 5.86
N HIS A 519 -18.28 -10.95 7.11
CA HIS A 519 -18.30 -10.06 8.28
C HIS A 519 -17.54 -10.64 9.49
N VAL A 520 -17.08 -9.79 10.40
CA VAL A 520 -16.49 -10.22 11.68
C VAL A 520 -17.36 -9.70 12.82
N MET A 521 -17.73 -10.57 13.76
CA MET A 521 -18.52 -10.20 14.93
C MET A 521 -17.89 -10.76 16.21
N ILE A 522 -17.68 -9.88 17.18
CA ILE A 522 -17.15 -10.18 18.51
C ILE A 522 -18.24 -9.91 19.54
N LYS A 523 -18.53 -10.87 20.42
CA LYS A 523 -19.49 -10.76 21.52
C LYS A 523 -18.75 -10.70 22.86
N LYS A 524 -19.44 -10.26 23.92
CA LYS A 524 -18.88 -10.18 25.29
C LYS A 524 -18.19 -11.45 25.80
N ASN A 525 -17.32 -11.24 26.79
CA ASN A 525 -16.59 -12.27 27.53
C ASN A 525 -15.61 -13.09 26.67
N PHE A 526 -15.15 -12.57 25.53
CA PHE A 526 -14.02 -13.14 24.78
C PHE A 526 -12.75 -13.12 25.65
N THR A 527 -11.74 -13.93 25.30
CA THR A 527 -10.48 -14.01 26.05
C THR A 527 -9.48 -12.96 25.59
N SER A 528 -9.29 -12.81 24.28
CA SER A 528 -8.42 -11.80 23.67
C SER A 528 -8.79 -11.56 22.19
N VAL A 529 -8.80 -10.31 21.75
CA VAL A 529 -9.02 -9.95 20.34
C VAL A 529 -8.11 -8.80 19.94
N HIS A 530 -7.22 -9.02 18.97
CA HIS A 530 -6.41 -7.96 18.38
C HIS A 530 -6.29 -8.16 16.87
N LEU A 531 -6.52 -7.08 16.13
CA LEU A 531 -6.30 -7.03 14.69
C LEU A 531 -5.31 -5.91 14.38
N SER A 532 -4.17 -6.22 13.77
CA SER A 532 -3.25 -5.21 13.25
C SER A 532 -2.70 -5.49 11.86
N HIS A 533 -2.71 -4.46 11.01
CA HIS A 533 -2.26 -4.51 9.62
C HIS A 533 -2.91 -5.64 8.79
N VAL A 534 -4.22 -5.83 8.97
CA VAL A 534 -5.05 -6.76 8.21
C VAL A 534 -5.83 -6.00 7.13
N GLU A 535 -5.97 -6.60 5.95
CA GLU A 535 -6.83 -6.15 4.85
C GLU A 535 -8.20 -6.84 4.95
N LEU A 536 -9.27 -6.06 4.82
CA LEU A 536 -10.64 -6.53 4.81
C LEU A 536 -11.32 -6.06 3.52
N LYS A 537 -11.47 -6.98 2.56
CA LYS A 537 -12.01 -6.69 1.21
C LYS A 537 -13.34 -7.41 0.96
N HIS A 538 -14.31 -6.76 0.32
CA HIS A 538 -15.63 -7.38 0.07
C HIS A 538 -16.30 -7.84 1.38
N MET A 539 -16.22 -6.99 2.40
CA MET A 539 -16.73 -7.25 3.74
C MET A 539 -17.92 -6.33 4.07
N GLY A 540 -18.73 -6.69 5.05
CA GLY A 540 -20.03 -6.10 5.32
C GLY A 540 -21.13 -6.68 4.43
N GLN A 541 -22.38 -6.54 4.87
CA GLN A 541 -23.59 -6.89 4.11
C GLN A 541 -24.61 -5.76 4.26
N GLN A 542 -25.57 -5.66 3.33
CA GLN A 542 -26.70 -4.71 3.40
C GLN A 542 -27.77 -5.10 4.46
N HIS A 543 -27.34 -5.75 5.54
CA HIS A 543 -28.14 -6.16 6.70
C HIS A 543 -27.54 -5.57 7.98
N LEU A 544 -28.40 -5.16 8.92
CA LEU A 544 -27.97 -4.61 10.20
C LEU A 544 -27.14 -5.65 10.99
N GLY A 545 -26.05 -5.20 11.62
CA GLY A 545 -25.20 -6.06 12.46
C GLY A 545 -24.12 -6.86 11.71
N ARG A 546 -24.02 -6.73 10.38
CA ARG A 546 -23.10 -7.48 9.51
C ARG A 546 -22.05 -6.52 8.92
N TYR A 547 -21.00 -6.25 9.68
CA TYR A 547 -19.95 -5.26 9.39
C TYR A 547 -18.58 -5.93 9.23
N PRO A 548 -17.62 -5.35 8.46
CA PRO A 548 -16.26 -5.88 8.37
C PRO A 548 -15.63 -6.15 9.73
N VAL A 549 -15.82 -5.25 10.71
CA VAL A 549 -15.53 -5.50 12.13
C VAL A 549 -16.67 -4.99 13.01
N HIS A 550 -17.28 -5.86 13.82
CA HIS A 550 -18.37 -5.52 14.75
C HIS A 550 -18.06 -5.98 16.18
N PHE A 551 -17.80 -5.05 17.08
CA PHE A 551 -17.81 -5.32 18.52
C PHE A 551 -19.23 -5.13 19.07
N HIS A 552 -19.86 -6.24 19.44
CA HIS A 552 -21.29 -6.32 19.76
C HIS A 552 -21.52 -6.57 21.25
N LEU A 553 -21.90 -5.49 21.95
CA LEU A 553 -22.26 -5.46 23.37
C LEU A 553 -21.18 -6.09 24.28
N CYS A 554 -19.90 -5.82 24.01
CA CYS A 554 -18.79 -6.48 24.68
C CYS A 554 -18.54 -6.02 26.12
N GLY A 555 -19.04 -4.84 26.51
CA GLY A 555 -18.70 -4.20 27.78
C GLY A 555 -17.33 -3.51 27.73
N ASP A 556 -16.66 -3.38 28.87
CA ASP A 556 -15.29 -2.86 28.92
C ASP A 556 -14.32 -3.91 28.37
N VAL A 557 -13.49 -3.54 27.37
CA VAL A 557 -12.53 -4.44 26.70
C VAL A 557 -11.07 -4.04 26.93
N ASP A 558 -10.84 -3.28 28.02
CA ASP A 558 -9.55 -2.86 28.54
C ASP A 558 -9.26 -3.48 29.92
N TYR A 559 -8.28 -2.93 30.64
CA TYR A 559 -7.90 -3.35 31.99
C TYR A 559 -9.04 -3.25 33.02
N LYS A 560 -10.08 -2.42 32.80
CA LYS A 560 -11.25 -2.33 33.68
C LYS A 560 -12.19 -3.52 33.49
N GLY A 561 -12.27 -4.02 32.25
CA GLY A 561 -12.97 -5.26 31.90
C GLY A 561 -12.26 -6.53 32.34
N GLY A 562 -11.07 -6.42 32.95
CA GLY A 562 -10.24 -7.56 33.35
C GLY A 562 -9.32 -8.11 32.26
N TYR A 563 -9.24 -7.45 31.10
CA TYR A 563 -8.33 -7.85 30.03
C TYR A 563 -6.87 -7.49 30.37
N ARG A 564 -5.94 -8.44 30.12
CA ARG A 564 -4.50 -8.25 30.41
C ARG A 564 -3.85 -7.20 29.50
N HIS A 565 -4.33 -7.12 28.27
CA HIS A 565 -3.95 -6.14 27.26
C HIS A 565 -5.24 -5.52 26.73
N ALA A 566 -5.21 -4.22 26.41
CA ALA A 566 -6.40 -3.54 25.90
C ALA A 566 -6.65 -3.99 24.45
N THR A 567 -7.88 -4.43 24.19
CA THR A 567 -8.36 -4.84 22.86
C THR A 567 -8.15 -3.70 21.87
N PHE A 568 -7.62 -4.00 20.67
CA PHE A 568 -7.35 -2.99 19.66
C PHE A 568 -7.61 -3.44 18.22
N VAL A 569 -7.88 -2.45 17.38
CA VAL A 569 -7.81 -2.53 15.93
C VAL A 569 -6.86 -1.43 15.42
N ASP A 570 -5.74 -1.83 14.82
CA ASP A 570 -4.68 -0.88 14.40
C ASP A 570 -4.24 -1.10 12.96
N GLY A 571 -4.13 -0.03 12.17
CA GLY A 571 -3.48 -0.12 10.87
C GLY A 571 -4.23 -0.97 9.83
N LEU A 572 -5.53 -1.20 10.03
CA LEU A 572 -6.35 -2.00 9.10
C LEU A 572 -6.56 -1.24 7.78
N SER A 573 -6.62 -2.00 6.69
CA SER A 573 -7.14 -1.54 5.40
C SER A 573 -8.52 -2.16 5.21
N ILE A 574 -9.56 -1.36 5.02
CA ILE A 574 -10.92 -1.87 4.78
C ILE A 574 -11.45 -1.21 3.52
N HIS A 575 -11.69 -2.00 2.47
CA HIS A 575 -12.10 -1.46 1.19
C HIS A 575 -13.02 -2.36 0.37
N HIS A 576 -13.73 -1.76 -0.58
CA HIS A 576 -14.79 -2.41 -1.35
C HIS A 576 -15.79 -3.10 -0.41
N SER A 577 -16.28 -2.36 0.58
CA SER A 577 -17.10 -2.89 1.65
C SER A 577 -18.58 -2.55 1.44
N PHE A 578 -19.48 -3.47 1.79
CA PHE A 578 -20.93 -3.32 1.61
C PHE A 578 -21.65 -2.94 2.92
N SER A 579 -20.92 -2.42 3.90
CA SER A 579 -21.49 -1.92 5.16
C SER A 579 -20.45 -1.08 5.93
N ARG A 580 -20.86 -0.48 7.05
CA ARG A 580 -20.03 0.36 7.91
C ARG A 580 -18.76 -0.37 8.37
N CYS A 581 -17.56 0.15 8.09
CA CYS A 581 -16.30 -0.58 8.27
C CYS A 581 -16.07 -1.17 9.66
N ILE A 582 -16.07 -0.32 10.69
CA ILE A 582 -15.91 -0.72 12.08
C ILE A 582 -17.10 -0.18 12.86
N THR A 583 -17.84 -1.09 13.50
CA THR A 583 -18.98 -0.75 14.35
C THR A 583 -18.70 -1.19 15.78
N VAL A 584 -18.77 -0.22 16.70
CA VAL A 584 -18.56 -0.41 18.14
C VAL A 584 -19.89 -0.18 18.84
N HIS A 585 -20.52 -1.24 19.32
CA HIS A 585 -21.85 -1.19 19.94
C HIS A 585 -21.75 -1.71 21.38
N GLY A 586 -22.15 -0.90 22.37
CA GLY A 586 -22.13 -1.28 23.79
C GLY A 586 -20.78 -1.82 24.28
N THR A 587 -19.69 -1.21 23.81
CA THR A 587 -18.31 -1.65 24.04
C THR A 587 -17.43 -0.45 24.35
N ASN A 588 -16.63 -0.51 25.42
CA ASN A 588 -15.80 0.60 25.92
C ASN A 588 -14.33 0.16 26.04
N GLY A 589 -13.38 1.11 25.98
CA GLY A 589 -11.95 0.79 26.15
C GLY A 589 -11.25 0.20 24.93
N LEU A 590 -11.96 -0.02 23.82
CA LEU A 590 -11.38 -0.42 22.53
C LEU A 590 -10.48 0.70 21.97
N LEU A 591 -9.23 0.37 21.63
CA LEU A 591 -8.33 1.26 20.89
C LEU A 591 -8.55 1.11 19.37
N VAL A 592 -8.68 2.24 18.67
CA VAL A 592 -8.95 2.30 17.22
C VAL A 592 -7.99 3.28 16.54
N SER A 593 -6.99 2.77 15.82
CA SER A 593 -5.89 3.60 15.30
C SER A 593 -5.41 3.25 13.89
N SER A 594 -4.78 4.25 13.25
CA SER A 594 -4.03 4.10 11.99
C SER A 594 -4.82 3.51 10.81
N LEU A 595 -6.16 3.58 10.83
CA LEU A 595 -7.03 2.97 9.83
C LEU A 595 -6.96 3.66 8.46
N MET A 596 -7.10 2.86 7.40
CA MET A 596 -7.36 3.31 6.04
C MET A 596 -8.68 2.70 5.54
N LEU A 597 -9.70 3.54 5.30
CA LEU A 597 -11.03 3.11 4.84
C LEU A 597 -11.36 3.76 3.48
N PHE A 598 -11.73 2.95 2.48
CA PHE A 598 -11.97 3.42 1.10
C PHE A 598 -13.02 2.57 0.36
N THR A 599 -13.88 3.18 -0.49
CA THR A 599 -14.95 2.49 -1.25
C THR A 599 -15.83 1.62 -0.35
N VAL A 600 -16.74 2.26 0.38
CA VAL A 600 -17.59 1.61 1.39
C VAL A 600 -19.03 2.06 1.16
N MET A 601 -19.92 1.11 0.91
CA MET A 601 -21.30 1.34 0.51
C MET A 601 -22.24 0.88 1.60
N SER A 602 -22.68 1.81 2.45
CA SER A 602 -23.67 1.54 3.50
C SER A 602 -25.06 2.03 3.12
N VAL A 603 -25.90 1.19 2.48
CA VAL A 603 -27.32 1.54 2.30
C VAL A 603 -28.13 1.08 3.51
N VAL A 604 -28.34 2.00 4.44
CA VAL A 604 -29.39 1.82 5.46
C VAL A 604 -30.74 1.97 4.76
N ARG A 605 -31.60 0.94 4.82
CA ARG A 605 -32.93 0.96 4.19
C ARG A 605 -33.74 2.17 4.66
N GLN A 606 -34.50 2.73 3.71
CA GLN A 606 -35.44 3.87 3.82
C GLN A 606 -34.85 5.29 3.94
N MET A 607 -34.39 5.80 2.79
CA MET A 607 -34.66 7.19 2.38
C MET A 607 -35.44 7.16 1.06
N PRO A 608 -36.59 7.86 0.91
CA PRO A 608 -37.36 7.88 -0.34
C PRO A 608 -36.70 8.58 -1.54
N SER A 609 -35.46 9.06 -1.39
CA SER A 609 -34.77 9.95 -2.32
C SER A 609 -33.32 9.51 -2.57
N GLY A 610 -33.16 8.37 -3.24
CA GLY A 610 -31.85 7.80 -3.61
C GLY A 610 -31.07 7.17 -2.45
N GLY A 611 -30.34 6.09 -2.74
CA GLY A 611 -29.33 5.58 -1.81
C GLY A 611 -28.24 6.63 -1.61
N LYS A 612 -27.83 6.86 -0.36
CA LYS A 612 -26.70 7.75 -0.04
C LYS A 612 -25.46 6.92 0.24
N GLU A 613 -24.38 7.23 -0.45
CA GLU A 613 -23.07 6.67 -0.22
C GLU A 613 -22.40 7.39 0.94
N ASP A 614 -22.49 6.80 2.14
CA ASP A 614 -21.71 7.18 3.29
C ASP A 614 -20.77 6.00 3.66
N ALA A 615 -19.45 6.18 3.53
CA ALA A 615 -18.49 5.52 4.42
C ALA A 615 -18.37 6.32 5.73
N GLY A 616 -17.68 5.77 6.71
CA GLY A 616 -17.62 6.39 8.04
C GLY A 616 -17.11 5.44 9.11
N ILE A 617 -16.86 6.02 10.28
CA ILE A 617 -16.80 5.29 11.55
C ILE A 617 -17.96 5.82 12.39
N TRP A 618 -18.84 4.91 12.84
CA TRP A 618 -20.07 5.26 13.54
C TRP A 618 -19.98 4.89 15.03
N TYR A 619 -20.12 5.90 15.87
CA TYR A 619 -20.44 5.76 17.29
C TYR A 619 -21.91 6.13 17.50
N LEU A 620 -22.71 5.14 17.91
CA LEU A 620 -24.14 5.32 18.19
C LEU A 620 -24.35 5.34 19.71
N PHE A 621 -24.65 6.52 20.25
CA PHE A 621 -24.96 6.68 21.67
C PHE A 621 -26.48 6.64 21.87
N HIS A 622 -26.97 5.60 22.54
CA HIS A 622 -28.39 5.41 22.74
C HIS A 622 -28.77 5.53 24.21
N LYS A 623 -29.61 6.52 24.53
CA LYS A 623 -30.02 6.91 25.88
C LYS A 623 -30.73 5.80 26.67
N GLU A 624 -31.46 4.93 25.94
CA GLU A 624 -32.24 3.80 26.46
C GLU A 624 -32.10 2.67 25.43
N PRO A 625 -32.02 1.37 25.81
CA PRO A 625 -31.90 0.28 24.85
C PRO A 625 -33.17 0.10 23.99
N THR A 626 -32.99 -0.33 22.73
CA THR A 626 -34.07 -0.59 21.74
C THR A 626 -34.03 -2.01 21.16
N GLY A 627 -35.04 -2.33 20.34
CA GLY A 627 -35.25 -3.65 19.76
C GLY A 627 -35.66 -4.67 20.81
N GLU A 628 -35.17 -5.90 20.68
CA GLU A 628 -35.33 -6.99 21.68
C GLU A 628 -34.82 -6.62 23.09
N SER A 629 -34.01 -5.56 23.22
CA SER A 629 -33.52 -5.04 24.50
C SER A 629 -34.36 -3.90 25.08
N SER A 630 -35.47 -3.51 24.41
CA SER A 630 -36.37 -2.45 24.86
C SER A 630 -36.95 -2.75 26.25
N GLY A 631 -36.89 -1.78 27.16
CA GLY A 631 -37.37 -1.93 28.53
C GLY A 631 -36.39 -2.62 29.50
N LEU A 632 -35.22 -3.10 29.05
CA LEU A 632 -34.15 -3.50 29.97
C LEU A 632 -33.57 -2.27 30.65
N GLN A 633 -33.69 -2.19 31.97
CA GLN A 633 -33.21 -1.07 32.77
C GLN A 633 -31.68 -1.16 32.98
N LEU A 634 -30.92 -0.93 31.91
CA LEU A 634 -29.47 -0.80 31.97
C LEU A 634 -29.09 0.48 32.71
N LEU A 635 -28.33 0.35 33.80
CA LEU A 635 -27.81 1.47 34.60
C LEU A 635 -26.74 2.31 33.87
N ALA A 636 -26.22 1.82 32.74
CA ALA A 636 -25.30 2.55 31.89
C ALA A 636 -26.04 3.57 31.03
N LYS A 637 -25.58 4.83 31.06
CA LYS A 637 -25.97 5.89 30.11
C LYS A 637 -24.87 6.00 29.05
N PRO A 638 -24.99 5.35 27.88
CA PRO A 638 -23.91 5.28 26.91
C PRO A 638 -23.46 6.66 26.44
N GLU A 639 -24.38 7.63 26.35
CA GLU A 639 -24.13 9.02 25.97
C GLU A 639 -23.24 9.79 26.97
N LEU A 640 -22.99 9.24 28.16
CA LEU A 640 -22.07 9.79 29.16
C LEU A 640 -20.75 9.01 29.25
N THR A 641 -20.57 7.95 28.46
CA THR A 641 -19.30 7.21 28.41
C THR A 641 -18.29 8.02 27.59
N PRO A 642 -17.10 8.33 28.13
CA PRO A 642 -16.07 9.02 27.37
C PRO A 642 -15.59 8.14 26.20
N LEU A 643 -15.50 8.74 25.01
CA LEU A 643 -14.88 8.10 23.84
C LEU A 643 -13.43 7.73 24.16
N GLY A 644 -13.02 6.53 23.74
CA GLY A 644 -11.63 6.08 23.82
C GLY A 644 -10.70 6.87 22.90
N ILE A 645 -9.41 6.53 22.92
CA ILE A 645 -8.43 7.17 22.04
C ILE A 645 -8.69 6.75 20.59
N PHE A 646 -9.02 7.73 19.76
CA PHE A 646 -9.21 7.58 18.32
C PHE A 646 -8.16 8.43 17.61
N TYR A 647 -7.20 7.78 16.93
CA TYR A 647 -5.95 8.43 16.51
C TYR A 647 -5.48 8.00 15.12
N ASN A 648 -5.04 8.97 14.31
CA ASN A 648 -4.40 8.77 13.00
C ASN A 648 -5.23 8.00 11.95
N ASN A 649 -6.56 8.07 12.05
CA ASN A 649 -7.49 7.36 11.16
C ASN A 649 -7.86 8.22 9.94
N ARG A 650 -8.02 7.58 8.77
CA ARG A 650 -8.53 8.20 7.54
C ARG A 650 -9.75 7.44 7.00
N VAL A 651 -10.72 8.21 6.51
CA VAL A 651 -11.95 7.73 5.88
C VAL A 651 -12.22 8.57 4.65
N HIS A 652 -12.34 7.93 3.49
CA HIS A 652 -12.65 8.58 2.22
C HIS A 652 -13.93 7.98 1.61
N SER A 653 -14.50 8.69 0.63
CA SER A 653 -15.71 8.33 -0.12
C SER A 653 -17.02 8.48 0.66
N ASN A 654 -17.26 9.70 1.18
CA ASN A 654 -18.39 10.01 2.06
C ASN A 654 -19.16 11.23 1.55
N PHE A 655 -20.49 11.16 1.56
CA PHE A 655 -21.33 12.30 1.23
C PHE A 655 -21.47 13.30 2.40
N LYS A 656 -21.36 12.86 3.66
CA LYS A 656 -21.57 13.73 4.85
C LYS A 656 -20.38 13.92 5.80
N ALA A 657 -19.78 12.87 6.35
CA ALA A 657 -18.77 12.99 7.42
C ALA A 657 -17.84 11.77 7.50
N GLY A 658 -16.60 11.93 7.99
CA GLY A 658 -15.66 10.83 8.25
C GLY A 658 -15.93 10.05 9.55
N LEU A 659 -16.40 10.77 10.57
CA LEU A 659 -16.75 10.24 11.89
C LEU A 659 -18.19 10.66 12.20
N PHE A 660 -19.06 9.70 12.47
CA PHE A 660 -20.44 9.93 12.85
C PHE A 660 -20.59 9.64 14.34
N ILE A 661 -20.88 10.67 15.13
CA ILE A 661 -21.30 10.54 16.53
C ILE A 661 -22.80 10.81 16.55
N ASP A 662 -23.59 9.74 16.48
CA ASP A 662 -25.03 9.81 16.34
C ASP A 662 -25.72 9.91 17.71
N LYS A 663 -26.77 10.75 17.82
CA LYS A 663 -27.44 11.05 19.10
C LYS A 663 -28.58 10.07 19.45
N GLY A 664 -28.63 8.93 18.76
CA GLY A 664 -29.55 7.83 19.00
C GLY A 664 -30.55 7.58 17.87
N VAL A 665 -31.17 6.41 17.91
CA VAL A 665 -32.15 5.93 16.92
C VAL A 665 -33.56 6.43 17.24
N LYS A 666 -34.44 6.53 16.23
CA LYS A 666 -35.87 6.88 16.42
C LYS A 666 -36.54 5.76 17.21
N THR A 667 -37.24 6.12 18.28
CA THR A 667 -38.00 5.21 19.14
C THR A 667 -39.50 5.22 18.83
N THR A 668 -39.91 5.89 17.74
CA THR A 668 -41.29 6.07 17.31
C THR A 668 -41.48 5.63 15.86
N ASN A 669 -42.62 5.01 15.55
CA ASN A 669 -42.94 4.59 14.19
C ASN A 669 -42.96 5.79 13.21
N ALA A 670 -42.70 5.52 11.93
CA ALA A 670 -42.87 6.51 10.87
C ALA A 670 -44.32 7.05 10.84
N SER A 671 -44.46 8.35 10.55
CA SER A 671 -45.75 9.05 10.50
C SER A 671 -45.77 10.07 9.37
N ALA A 672 -46.95 10.59 9.01
CA ALA A 672 -47.04 11.62 7.97
C ALA A 672 -46.29 12.93 8.31
N ALA A 673 -46.08 13.23 9.60
CA ALA A 673 -45.34 14.40 10.06
C ALA A 673 -43.81 14.16 10.20
N ASP A 674 -43.41 12.90 10.35
CA ASP A 674 -42.01 12.47 10.32
C ASP A 674 -41.93 11.05 9.71
N PRO A 675 -41.78 10.96 8.37
CA PRO A 675 -41.87 9.69 7.64
C PRO A 675 -40.59 8.85 7.70
N ARG A 676 -39.54 9.32 8.37
CA ARG A 676 -38.28 8.59 8.52
C ARG A 676 -38.50 7.41 9.46
N GLU A 677 -38.07 6.21 9.11
CA GLU A 677 -38.21 5.03 9.98
C GLU A 677 -37.21 5.07 11.16
N TYR A 678 -36.06 5.73 10.98
CA TYR A 678 -35.01 5.88 11.99
C TYR A 678 -34.50 7.34 12.07
N LEU A 679 -33.84 7.67 13.19
CA LEU A 679 -33.07 8.91 13.35
C LEU A 679 -31.63 8.55 13.03
N CYS A 680 -31.09 9.24 12.03
CA CYS A 680 -29.67 9.45 11.84
C CYS A 680 -29.54 10.95 11.57
N LEU A 681 -28.92 11.69 12.49
CA LEU A 681 -29.18 13.12 12.58
C LEU A 681 -28.58 13.95 11.44
N ASP A 682 -29.44 14.77 10.83
CA ASP A 682 -29.06 16.14 10.49
C ASP A 682 -28.65 16.87 11.77
N ASN A 683 -27.36 16.84 12.08
CA ASN A 683 -26.63 17.96 12.66
C ASN A 683 -25.15 17.63 12.58
N SER A 684 -24.45 18.29 11.66
CA SER A 684 -23.00 18.24 11.57
C SER A 684 -22.37 18.64 12.90
N ALA A 685 -21.55 17.75 13.45
CA ALA A 685 -20.36 18.22 14.15
C ALA A 685 -19.50 18.90 13.07
N ARG A 686 -19.31 20.21 13.19
CA ARG A 686 -18.29 20.96 12.45
C ARG A 686 -16.96 20.84 13.18
#